data_AF-A0A3D0XZU0-F1
#
_entry.id   AF-A0A3D0XZU0-F1
#
_cell.length_a   1.000
_cell.length_b   1.000
_cell.length_c   1.000
_cell.angle_alpha   90.00
_cell.angle_beta   90.00
_cell.angle_gamma   90.00
#
_symmetry.space_group_name_H-M   'P 1'
#
loop_
_entity.id
_entity.type
_entity.pdbx_description
1 polymer ?
#
loop_
_entity_poly.entity_id
_entity_poly.type
_entity_poly.pdbx_seq_one_letter_code
_entity_poly.pdbx_strand_id
1 'polypeptide(L)'
;GGTFYNDAVLRAFEKIVGKNVIRPDIAGLMGAYGIALIAKEQFEANLDMEYYSSISKQEDLDKLDIKITHTRCNGCENHCKLTINTFNNGKKHISGNRCEKGAGNSDSNKKSLPNLIKYKYERIFEYKPLDEKQATRGTIGIPRVLNMYEDYPFWFTFFTNLGFRVIISEKSTRATYEKGMESMPSESVCYPAKLSHGHIESLIEQGIKTIFYPCMPYSRKEQEKADNKFNCPIVISYSEVLKNNVENLKKDDIKFINPFLPFDMPNLVKKVMELPEFKEYNFSKQELINAAEKAENEYQKCKEDIRERGRKTVKYLQDRNLKGIVLAGRPYHIDPEINHGIDTLITSLGLAVLTEDSISNEVEVKRPIRVVDQWMFHSRLYAAADFVGKHDNLELVQLNSFGCGVDAVTTDQVEEILRSFGKMYTLIKIDEVNNLGAVKIRIRSLIASMNKRETEKLNGNYEIDKKIFTKKMKKDYTILIPMMLPIHFELLEPAVNSCGYNMHLLRECTMHTVETGLKYVNNDACYPSILVTGQMIEALESGEYDVDKTALIMSQTGGGCRATNYIGFIRKALKDAGFEQVPVISLNVVGMEKSSGFKLTPHMIEKLLRGVMLGDLLQKMLYKNKAYEVKKGQSQMIFNQWMEKSKDLVTIGSSKDFKQAVYQIVEEFENIELDLSKKKPKVGIVGEILVKYHPFGNNHVTDLLEKEGAEVVLPDFMGFIKYMATNKITFNKLLNTNKTASTISKIALNLINLMEKDIRDALSKSKKDYLPLTDIWDLQDKVKGILSIGNQTGEGWFLTAEMAEYIEHGIENIVCIQPFACLPNHVVGKGVIKTIRQKYPFANISPIDYDPGASETNQANRIKLLMTVAKDNLKIKEKEKLALDKENMKSTSNVEV
;
A
#
# COMPACT_ATOMS: atom_id res chain seq x y z
N GLY A 1 3.93 -4.66 -34.53
CA GLY A 1 3.99 -3.19 -34.31
C GLY A 1 5.43 -2.74 -34.32
N GLY A 2 5.71 -1.43 -34.33
CA GLY A 2 7.08 -0.89 -34.47
C GLY A 2 8.09 -1.41 -33.46
N THR A 3 7.70 -1.66 -32.21
CA THR A 3 8.58 -2.23 -31.17
C THR A 3 9.19 -3.58 -31.55
N PHE A 4 8.49 -4.38 -32.37
CA PHE A 4 8.98 -5.69 -32.83
C PHE A 4 10.08 -5.58 -33.89
N TYR A 5 10.40 -4.40 -34.41
CA TYR A 5 11.62 -4.22 -35.22
C TYR A 5 12.90 -4.40 -34.39
N ASN A 6 12.83 -4.26 -33.07
CA ASN A 6 13.96 -4.49 -32.21
C ASN A 6 14.16 -6.01 -32.01
N ASP A 7 15.26 -6.55 -32.55
CA ASP A 7 15.59 -7.97 -32.43
C ASP A 7 15.77 -8.42 -30.98
N ALA A 8 16.19 -7.53 -30.07
CA ALA A 8 16.25 -7.84 -28.64
C ALA A 8 14.85 -8.02 -28.04
N VAL A 9 13.85 -7.24 -28.50
CA VAL A 9 12.45 -7.39 -28.06
C VAL A 9 11.87 -8.68 -28.60
N LEU A 10 12.10 -9.00 -29.89
CA LEU A 10 11.69 -10.28 -30.46
C LEU A 10 12.31 -11.45 -29.69
N ARG A 11 13.62 -11.40 -29.45
CA ARG A 11 14.33 -12.47 -28.74
C ARG A 11 13.88 -12.61 -27.30
N ALA A 12 13.66 -11.50 -26.61
CA ALA A 12 13.10 -11.50 -25.26
C ALA A 12 11.70 -12.13 -25.26
N PHE A 13 10.84 -11.76 -26.22
CA PHE A 13 9.51 -12.33 -26.35
C PHE A 13 9.57 -13.84 -26.59
N GLU A 14 10.40 -14.33 -27.52
CA GLU A 14 10.61 -15.76 -27.77
C GLU A 14 11.04 -16.53 -26.52
N LYS A 15 12.00 -15.97 -25.76
CA LYS A 15 12.44 -16.55 -24.48
C LYS A 15 11.31 -16.63 -23.48
N ILE A 16 10.49 -15.57 -23.37
CA ILE A 16 9.34 -15.51 -22.46
C ILE A 16 8.28 -16.54 -22.84
N VAL A 17 7.96 -16.68 -24.14
CA VAL A 17 6.91 -17.61 -24.58
C VAL A 17 7.41 -19.05 -24.76
N GLY A 18 8.72 -19.29 -24.69
CA GLY A 18 9.33 -20.59 -24.95
C GLY A 18 9.11 -21.10 -26.38
N LYS A 19 8.87 -20.18 -27.33
CA LYS A 19 8.54 -20.50 -28.73
C LYS A 19 9.33 -19.61 -29.67
N ASN A 20 9.67 -20.15 -30.84
CA ASN A 20 10.18 -19.33 -31.95
C ASN A 20 9.02 -18.53 -32.54
N VAL A 21 9.22 -17.22 -32.71
CA VAL A 21 8.15 -16.30 -33.09
C VAL A 21 8.41 -15.78 -34.50
N ILE A 22 7.46 -16.01 -35.40
CA ILE A 22 7.52 -15.50 -36.76
C ILE A 22 7.15 -14.02 -36.72
N ARG A 23 8.15 -13.15 -36.92
CA ARG A 23 7.95 -11.72 -37.13
C ARG A 23 7.67 -11.45 -38.62
N PRO A 24 6.53 -10.85 -38.98
CA PRO A 24 6.32 -10.37 -40.35
C PRO A 24 7.42 -9.36 -40.74
N ASP A 25 7.91 -9.44 -41.97
CA ASP A 25 8.87 -8.49 -42.55
C ASP A 25 8.40 -7.03 -42.47
N ILE A 26 7.07 -6.83 -42.52
CA ILE A 26 6.41 -5.53 -42.38
C ILE A 26 5.86 -5.24 -40.97
N ALA A 27 6.45 -5.80 -39.91
CA ALA A 27 5.93 -5.71 -38.53
C ALA A 27 5.57 -4.29 -38.04
N GLY A 28 6.25 -3.25 -38.52
CA GLY A 28 5.93 -1.86 -38.19
C GLY A 28 4.75 -1.28 -38.96
N LEU A 29 4.40 -1.84 -40.11
CA LEU A 29 3.30 -1.39 -40.97
C LEU A 29 1.99 -2.11 -40.69
N MET A 30 1.97 -3.10 -39.79
CA MET A 30 0.76 -3.90 -39.49
C MET A 30 -0.47 -3.06 -39.11
N GLY A 31 -0.28 -1.91 -38.45
CA GLY A 31 -1.38 -0.98 -38.16
C GLY A 31 -1.94 -0.33 -39.43
N ALA A 32 -1.08 0.14 -40.33
CA ALA A 32 -1.49 0.70 -41.62
C ALA A 32 -2.13 -0.37 -42.51
N TYR A 33 -1.59 -1.59 -42.52
CA TYR A 33 -2.15 -2.73 -43.22
C TYR A 33 -3.57 -3.07 -42.72
N GLY A 34 -3.77 -3.11 -41.39
CA GLY A 34 -5.10 -3.32 -40.80
C GLY A 34 -6.10 -2.22 -41.18
N ILE A 35 -5.68 -0.96 -41.21
CA ILE A 35 -6.52 0.15 -41.68
C ILE A 35 -6.83 0.03 -43.18
N ALA A 36 -5.88 -0.39 -44.01
CA ALA A 36 -6.12 -0.60 -45.43
C ALA A 36 -7.17 -1.71 -45.66
N LEU A 37 -7.11 -2.80 -44.89
CA LEU A 37 -8.14 -3.85 -44.93
C LEU A 37 -9.52 -3.32 -44.50
N ILE A 38 -9.59 -2.59 -43.38
CA ILE A 38 -10.86 -2.00 -42.92
C ILE A 38 -11.40 -1.00 -43.95
N ALA A 39 -10.54 -0.18 -44.56
CA ALA A 39 -10.93 0.77 -45.59
C ALA A 39 -11.49 0.04 -46.83
N LYS A 40 -10.87 -1.09 -47.21
CA LYS A 40 -11.35 -1.95 -48.29
C LYS A 40 -12.71 -2.58 -47.94
N GLU A 41 -12.85 -3.18 -46.77
CA GLU A 41 -14.13 -3.75 -46.30
C GLU A 41 -15.25 -2.70 -46.27
N GLN A 42 -14.96 -1.49 -45.76
CA GLN A 42 -15.92 -0.39 -45.73
C GLN A 42 -16.26 0.12 -47.12
N PHE A 43 -15.28 0.19 -48.02
CA PHE A 43 -15.52 0.56 -49.41
C PHE A 43 -16.42 -0.48 -50.10
N GLU A 44 -16.14 -1.78 -49.94
CA GLU A 44 -16.94 -2.88 -50.48
C GLU A 44 -18.36 -2.90 -49.90
N ALA A 45 -18.53 -2.66 -48.60
CA ALA A 45 -19.83 -2.61 -47.94
C ALA A 45 -20.71 -1.41 -48.35
N ASN A 46 -20.13 -0.41 -49.01
CA ASN A 46 -20.81 0.85 -49.37
C ASN A 46 -20.70 1.18 -50.87
N LEU A 47 -20.52 0.18 -51.73
CA LEU A 47 -20.35 0.34 -53.19
C LEU A 47 -21.49 1.10 -53.87
N ASP A 48 -22.70 1.06 -53.30
CA ASP A 48 -23.90 1.70 -53.86
C ASP A 48 -24.06 3.18 -53.47
N MET A 49 -23.13 3.76 -52.70
CA MET A 49 -23.14 5.18 -52.32
C MET A 49 -22.18 6.00 -53.20
N GLU A 50 -22.63 7.16 -53.71
CA GLU A 50 -21.71 8.15 -54.28
C GLU A 50 -20.85 8.76 -53.16
N TYR A 51 -19.53 8.58 -53.23
CA TYR A 51 -18.58 9.20 -52.32
C TYR A 51 -17.50 9.97 -53.09
N TYR A 52 -17.13 11.14 -52.56
CA TYR A 52 -16.04 11.96 -53.08
C TYR A 52 -14.87 11.89 -52.11
N SER A 53 -13.67 11.57 -52.62
CA SER A 53 -12.46 11.51 -51.79
C SER A 53 -12.16 12.88 -51.18
N SER A 54 -11.92 12.93 -49.87
CA SER A 54 -11.46 14.13 -49.18
C SER A 54 -9.93 14.32 -49.26
N ILE A 55 -9.22 13.45 -49.98
CA ILE A 55 -7.78 13.56 -50.21
C ILE A 55 -7.55 14.73 -51.18
N SER A 56 -6.63 15.62 -50.81
CA SER A 56 -6.28 16.81 -51.62
C SER A 56 -5.79 16.42 -53.02
N LYS A 57 -6.10 17.23 -54.02
CA LYS A 57 -5.58 17.05 -55.38
C LYS A 57 -4.12 17.51 -55.45
N GLN A 58 -3.41 17.08 -56.48
CA GLN A 58 -2.00 17.45 -56.67
C GLN A 58 -1.79 18.97 -56.74
N GLU A 59 -2.69 19.70 -57.40
CA GLU A 59 -2.65 21.16 -57.46
C GLU A 59 -2.81 21.85 -56.09
N ASP A 60 -3.56 21.23 -55.16
CA ASP A 60 -3.74 21.74 -53.81
C ASP A 60 -2.45 21.54 -52.97
N LEU A 61 -1.70 20.48 -53.27
CA LEU A 61 -0.41 20.17 -52.64
C LEU A 61 0.69 21.09 -53.17
N ASP A 62 0.74 21.34 -54.48
CA ASP A 62 1.74 22.21 -55.10
C ASP A 62 1.63 23.68 -54.62
N LYS A 63 0.42 24.09 -54.23
CA LYS A 63 0.13 25.43 -53.69
C LYS A 63 0.15 25.47 -52.16
N LEU A 64 0.50 24.38 -51.47
CA LEU A 64 0.42 24.26 -50.02
C LEU A 64 1.29 25.32 -49.33
N ASP A 65 0.62 26.25 -48.65
CA ASP A 65 1.20 27.29 -47.80
C ASP A 65 0.59 27.18 -46.41
N ILE A 66 1.45 27.25 -45.38
CA ILE A 66 1.06 27.02 -44.00
C ILE A 66 1.40 28.27 -43.19
N LYS A 67 0.35 29.01 -42.81
CA LYS A 67 0.50 30.12 -41.87
C LYS A 67 0.40 29.61 -40.44
N ILE A 68 1.52 29.67 -39.73
CA ILE A 68 1.62 29.26 -38.32
C ILE A 68 1.40 30.47 -37.41
N THR A 69 0.49 30.33 -36.46
CA THR A 69 0.26 31.33 -35.41
C THR A 69 0.20 30.67 -34.04
N HIS A 70 0.71 31.36 -33.02
CA HIS A 70 0.68 30.87 -31.64
C HIS A 70 -0.28 31.71 -30.81
N THR A 71 -1.08 31.05 -29.98
CA THR A 71 -1.97 31.74 -29.04
C THR A 71 -2.12 30.92 -27.76
N ARG A 72 -2.76 31.48 -26.73
CA ARG A 72 -3.16 30.75 -25.53
C ARG A 72 -4.68 30.60 -25.50
N CYS A 73 -5.15 29.39 -25.23
CA CYS A 73 -6.57 29.10 -25.12
C CYS A 73 -7.14 29.70 -23.83
N ASN A 74 -8.19 30.51 -23.90
CA ASN A 74 -8.87 31.07 -22.72
C ASN A 74 -10.15 30.31 -22.34
N GLY A 75 -10.35 29.11 -22.89
CA GLY A 75 -11.58 28.33 -22.70
C GLY A 75 -11.70 27.61 -21.35
N CYS A 76 -10.61 27.52 -20.59
CA CYS A 76 -10.55 27.02 -19.22
C CYS A 76 -9.23 27.41 -18.54
N GLU A 77 -9.09 27.10 -17.25
CA GLU A 77 -7.93 27.43 -16.41
C GLU A 77 -6.60 26.81 -16.88
N ASN A 78 -6.61 25.85 -17.82
CA ASN A 78 -5.39 25.21 -18.35
C ASN A 78 -4.53 26.13 -19.25
N HIS A 79 -5.10 27.21 -19.80
CA HIS A 79 -4.40 28.17 -20.68
C HIS A 79 -3.45 27.56 -21.72
N CYS A 80 -3.90 26.50 -22.41
CA CYS A 80 -3.09 25.71 -23.33
C CYS A 80 -2.40 26.59 -24.39
N LYS A 81 -1.08 26.41 -24.60
CA LYS A 81 -0.37 27.07 -25.70
C LYS A 81 -0.73 26.36 -27.01
N LEU A 82 -1.52 27.03 -27.83
CA LEU A 82 -2.01 26.53 -29.11
C LEU A 82 -1.08 26.93 -30.24
N THR A 83 -0.81 26.00 -31.14
CA THR A 83 -0.19 26.26 -32.43
C THR A 83 -1.24 26.03 -33.50
N ILE A 84 -1.61 27.09 -34.22
CA ILE A 84 -2.65 27.09 -35.25
C ILE A 84 -1.95 27.12 -36.60
N ASN A 85 -1.97 26.00 -37.30
CA ASN A 85 -1.53 25.88 -38.68
C ASN A 85 -2.74 26.14 -39.59
N THR A 86 -2.75 27.26 -40.30
CA THR A 86 -3.80 27.59 -41.27
C THR A 86 -3.30 27.26 -42.67
N PHE A 87 -4.01 26.37 -43.35
CA PHE A 87 -3.74 25.99 -44.73
C PHE A 87 -4.44 26.95 -45.70
N ASN A 88 -3.93 27.04 -46.92
CA ASN A 88 -4.45 27.88 -48.01
C ASN A 88 -5.89 27.55 -48.44
N ASN A 89 -6.41 26.37 -48.12
CA ASN A 89 -7.84 26.05 -48.26
C ASN A 89 -8.72 26.56 -47.09
N GLY A 90 -8.15 27.36 -46.18
CA GLY A 90 -8.81 27.91 -45.00
C GLY A 90 -8.96 26.93 -43.83
N LYS A 91 -8.64 25.64 -44.00
CA LYS A 91 -8.67 24.67 -42.88
C LYS A 91 -7.60 25.04 -41.87
N LYS A 92 -7.93 24.86 -40.59
CA LYS A 92 -7.01 25.08 -39.48
C LYS A 92 -6.74 23.75 -38.79
N HIS A 93 -5.48 23.42 -38.61
CA HIS A 93 -5.06 22.36 -37.71
C HIS A 93 -4.46 23.00 -36.46
N ILE A 94 -5.15 22.81 -35.33
CA ILE A 94 -4.73 23.36 -34.05
C ILE A 94 -4.14 22.24 -33.20
N SER A 95 -2.91 22.45 -32.73
CA SER A 95 -2.18 21.53 -31.85
C SER A 95 -1.79 22.23 -30.55
N GLY A 96 -1.42 21.46 -29.52
CA GLY A 96 -1.13 21.98 -28.18
C GLY A 96 -2.36 22.19 -27.30
N ASN A 97 -3.56 21.88 -27.80
CA ASN A 97 -4.81 21.87 -27.04
C ASN A 97 -5.00 20.58 -26.23
N ARG A 98 -5.55 20.70 -25.02
CA ARG A 98 -5.95 19.56 -24.16
C ARG A 98 -7.41 19.10 -24.37
N CYS A 99 -8.23 19.89 -25.08
CA CYS A 99 -9.65 19.61 -25.32
C CYS A 99 -10.11 20.10 -26.71
N GLU A 100 -11.32 19.75 -27.11
CA GLU A 100 -11.88 20.14 -28.43
C GLU A 100 -12.15 21.64 -28.56
N LYS A 101 -12.43 22.35 -27.45
CA LYS A 101 -12.54 23.82 -27.46
C LYS A 101 -11.26 24.47 -27.99
N GLY A 102 -10.10 23.93 -27.61
CA GLY A 102 -8.81 24.39 -28.12
C GLY A 102 -8.49 23.86 -29.53
N ALA A 103 -9.22 22.86 -30.03
CA ALA A 103 -9.05 22.33 -31.39
C ALA A 103 -9.78 23.18 -32.46
N GLY A 104 -10.64 24.12 -32.05
CA GLY A 104 -11.49 24.90 -32.95
C GLY A 104 -12.74 24.16 -33.44
N ASN A 105 -12.92 22.89 -33.07
CA ASN A 105 -14.11 22.10 -33.33
C ASN A 105 -15.13 22.33 -32.20
N SER A 106 -15.73 23.51 -32.15
CA SER A 106 -16.93 23.71 -31.36
C SER A 106 -18.14 23.67 -32.29
N ASP A 107 -18.68 22.48 -32.54
CA ASP A 107 -20.09 22.38 -32.92
C ASP A 107 -20.89 22.95 -31.74
N SER A 108 -21.30 24.22 -31.87
CA SER A 108 -22.09 24.96 -30.89
C SER A 108 -23.45 24.32 -30.57
N ASN A 109 -23.82 23.24 -31.28
CA ASN A 109 -25.08 22.51 -31.15
C ASN A 109 -24.99 21.15 -30.42
N LYS A 110 -23.82 20.67 -29.99
CA LYS A 110 -23.77 19.45 -29.15
C LYS A 110 -24.19 19.80 -27.71
N LYS A 111 -25.41 19.43 -27.32
CA LYS A 111 -25.85 19.41 -25.91
C LYS A 111 -24.76 18.73 -25.08
N SER A 112 -24.26 19.38 -24.02
CA SER A 112 -23.16 18.83 -23.24
C SER A 112 -23.61 17.51 -22.59
N LEU A 113 -22.94 16.42 -22.96
CA LEU A 113 -23.19 15.12 -22.34
C LEU A 113 -22.96 15.22 -20.82
N PRO A 114 -23.71 14.47 -20.00
CA PRO A 114 -23.48 14.45 -18.56
C PRO A 114 -22.04 14.09 -18.21
N ASN A 115 -21.44 14.87 -17.31
CA ASN A 115 -20.12 14.62 -16.73
C ASN A 115 -20.23 14.72 -15.20
N LEU A 116 -20.29 13.57 -14.54
CA LEU A 116 -20.48 13.49 -13.09
C LEU A 116 -19.18 13.72 -12.32
N ILE A 117 -18.00 13.59 -12.94
CA ILE A 117 -16.72 13.96 -12.31
C ILE A 117 -16.74 15.44 -11.98
N LYS A 118 -17.09 16.27 -12.98
CA LYS A 118 -17.22 17.72 -12.81
C LYS A 118 -18.30 18.08 -11.79
N TYR A 119 -19.50 17.50 -11.92
CA TYR A 119 -20.61 17.77 -10.98
C TYR A 119 -20.24 17.40 -9.54
N LYS A 120 -19.62 16.24 -9.33
CA LYS A 120 -19.17 15.78 -8.01
C LYS A 120 -18.13 16.73 -7.42
N TYR A 121 -17.13 17.16 -8.20
CA TYR A 121 -16.12 18.10 -7.74
C TYR A 121 -16.75 19.42 -7.26
N GLU A 122 -17.67 19.99 -8.04
CA GLU A 122 -18.41 21.20 -7.67
C GLU A 122 -19.24 20.97 -6.40
N ARG A 123 -20.06 19.91 -6.38
CA ARG A 123 -20.92 19.58 -5.23
C ARG A 123 -20.15 19.38 -3.92
N ILE A 124 -18.96 18.83 -3.98
CA ILE A 124 -18.13 18.55 -2.80
C ILE A 124 -17.45 19.81 -2.26
N PHE A 125 -17.10 20.79 -3.07
CA PHE A 125 -16.31 21.95 -2.62
C PHE A 125 -17.03 23.31 -2.64
N GLU A 126 -18.20 23.42 -3.26
CA GLU A 126 -18.99 24.67 -3.32
C GLU A 126 -19.74 24.97 -2.00
N TYR A 127 -18.98 25.14 -0.92
CA TYR A 127 -19.48 25.57 0.37
C TYR A 127 -19.04 27.01 0.64
N LYS A 128 -19.96 27.84 1.16
CA LYS A 128 -19.66 29.24 1.50
C LYS A 128 -19.22 29.33 2.98
N PRO A 129 -17.97 29.74 3.27
CA PRO A 129 -17.49 29.93 4.64
C PRO A 129 -18.28 31.02 5.40
N LEU A 130 -18.33 30.93 6.72
CA LEU A 130 -18.85 32.00 7.57
C LEU A 130 -18.05 33.29 7.36
N ASP A 131 -18.73 34.43 7.35
CA ASP A 131 -18.06 35.74 7.37
C ASP A 131 -17.24 35.91 8.66
N GLU A 132 -16.15 36.67 8.61
CA GLU A 132 -15.23 36.82 9.76
C GLU A 132 -15.93 37.26 11.05
N LYS A 133 -16.99 38.09 10.93
CA LYS A 133 -17.80 38.56 12.06
C LYS A 133 -18.65 37.46 12.71
N GLN A 134 -18.99 36.41 11.96
CA GLN A 134 -19.79 35.28 12.44
C GLN A 134 -18.91 34.13 12.96
N ALA A 135 -17.63 34.15 12.63
CA ALA A 135 -16.66 33.13 13.00
C ALA A 135 -16.14 33.35 14.43
N THR A 136 -16.99 33.07 15.42
CA THR A 136 -16.68 33.29 16.85
C THR A 136 -15.48 32.50 17.36
N ARG A 137 -15.09 31.43 16.67
CA ARG A 137 -13.92 30.59 17.01
C ARG A 137 -12.76 30.75 16.01
N GLY A 138 -12.81 31.77 15.15
CA GLY A 138 -11.75 32.09 14.20
C GLY A 138 -11.77 31.22 12.94
N THR A 139 -10.62 31.17 12.27
CA THR A 139 -10.46 30.50 10.95
C THR A 139 -9.75 29.16 11.10
N ILE A 140 -10.25 28.14 10.41
CA ILE A 140 -9.65 26.81 10.33
C ILE A 140 -9.45 26.38 8.88
N GLY A 141 -8.24 25.94 8.55
CA GLY A 141 -7.85 25.45 7.23
C GLY A 141 -8.06 23.95 7.09
N ILE A 142 -8.62 23.50 5.96
CA ILE A 142 -8.69 22.08 5.60
C ILE A 142 -7.98 21.90 4.25
N PRO A 143 -6.99 21.01 4.12
CA PRO A 143 -6.29 20.80 2.86
C PRO A 143 -7.18 20.00 1.87
N ARG A 144 -7.19 20.39 0.59
CA ARG A 144 -7.89 19.68 -0.51
C ARG A 144 -7.09 18.43 -0.92
N VAL A 145 -7.13 17.39 -0.09
CA VAL A 145 -6.25 16.22 -0.23
C VAL A 145 -6.99 14.91 -0.03
N LEU A 146 -6.54 13.84 -0.68
CA LEU A 146 -6.90 12.44 -0.38
C LEU A 146 -8.40 12.23 -0.05
N ASN A 147 -8.73 11.94 1.22
CA ASN A 147 -10.11 11.69 1.65
C ASN A 147 -11.00 12.93 1.76
N MET A 148 -10.44 14.15 1.74
CA MET A 148 -11.26 15.38 1.70
C MET A 148 -12.05 15.51 0.39
N TYR A 149 -11.67 14.77 -0.65
CA TYR A 149 -12.51 14.56 -1.84
C TYR A 149 -13.75 13.68 -1.60
N GLU A 150 -14.00 13.26 -0.36
CA GLU A 150 -15.20 12.55 0.10
C GLU A 150 -15.76 13.21 1.37
N ASP A 151 -14.88 13.49 2.34
CA ASP A 151 -15.25 13.86 3.71
C ASP A 151 -15.37 15.38 3.93
N TYR A 152 -15.00 16.24 2.96
CA TYR A 152 -15.06 17.70 3.15
C TYR A 152 -16.46 18.22 3.51
N PRO A 153 -17.57 17.77 2.87
CA PRO A 153 -18.94 18.13 3.28
C PRO A 153 -19.20 17.96 4.79
N PHE A 154 -18.71 16.85 5.35
CA PHE A 154 -18.84 16.55 6.77
C PHE A 154 -18.03 17.55 7.60
N TRP A 155 -16.73 17.68 7.34
CA TRP A 155 -15.85 18.52 8.16
C TRP A 155 -16.15 20.01 8.03
N PHE A 156 -16.46 20.48 6.82
CA PHE A 156 -16.93 21.85 6.60
C PHE A 156 -18.15 22.15 7.46
N THR A 157 -19.17 21.27 7.42
CA THR A 157 -20.41 21.47 8.16
C THR A 157 -20.19 21.36 9.67
N PHE A 158 -19.35 20.43 10.12
CA PHE A 158 -19.00 20.24 11.52
C PHE A 158 -18.38 21.52 12.12
N PHE A 159 -17.29 22.01 11.53
CA PHE A 159 -16.60 23.19 12.05
C PHE A 159 -17.39 24.49 11.84
N THR A 160 -18.13 24.63 10.74
CA THR A 160 -19.05 25.76 10.54
C THR A 160 -20.08 25.84 11.66
N ASN A 161 -20.70 24.72 12.05
CA ASN A 161 -21.68 24.69 13.15
C ASN A 161 -21.05 24.83 14.54
N LEU A 162 -19.73 24.66 14.65
CA LEU A 162 -18.95 25.02 15.83
C LEU A 162 -18.48 26.49 15.79
N GLY A 163 -18.86 27.29 14.79
CA GLY A 163 -18.54 28.72 14.74
C GLY A 163 -17.17 29.06 14.16
N PHE A 164 -16.57 28.15 13.39
CA PHE A 164 -15.34 28.44 12.62
C PHE A 164 -15.66 28.93 11.21
N ARG A 165 -14.80 29.83 10.70
CA ARG A 165 -14.67 30.09 9.26
C ARG A 165 -13.78 29.00 8.66
N VAL A 166 -14.38 28.07 7.92
CA VAL A 166 -13.65 26.97 7.28
C VAL A 166 -13.12 27.41 5.92
N ILE A 167 -11.80 27.38 5.75
CA ILE A 167 -11.11 27.71 4.49
C ILE A 167 -10.45 26.44 3.94
N ILE A 168 -10.52 26.25 2.63
CA ILE A 168 -9.89 25.12 1.93
C ILE A 168 -8.68 25.62 1.13
N SER A 169 -7.67 24.77 0.95
CA SER A 169 -6.53 25.07 0.08
C SER A 169 -6.94 25.33 -1.37
N GLU A 170 -6.03 25.93 -2.15
CA GLU A 170 -6.28 26.27 -3.56
C GLU A 170 -6.52 25.03 -4.45
N LYS A 171 -7.03 25.24 -5.66
CA LYS A 171 -7.21 24.12 -6.62
C LYS A 171 -5.84 23.54 -6.95
N SER A 172 -5.77 22.21 -7.03
CA SER A 172 -4.51 21.54 -7.39
C SER A 172 -4.04 22.01 -8.76
N THR A 173 -2.76 22.34 -8.83
CA THR A 173 -2.05 22.64 -10.07
C THR A 173 -0.67 21.99 -10.00
N ARG A 174 0.04 21.97 -11.14
CA ARG A 174 1.45 21.59 -11.15
C ARG A 174 2.30 22.43 -10.17
N ALA A 175 2.02 23.72 -10.05
CA ALA A 175 2.70 24.60 -9.10
C ALA A 175 2.44 24.16 -7.64
N THR A 176 1.23 23.70 -7.32
CA THR A 176 0.92 23.13 -6.01
C THR A 176 1.81 21.91 -5.72
N TYR A 177 1.97 21.00 -6.68
CA TYR A 177 2.88 19.87 -6.51
C TYR A 177 4.33 20.34 -6.24
N GLU A 178 4.82 21.28 -7.05
CA GLU A 178 6.18 21.83 -6.96
C GLU A 178 6.46 22.48 -5.59
N LYS A 179 5.51 23.22 -5.03
CA LYS A 179 5.61 23.81 -3.66
C LYS A 179 5.91 22.77 -2.58
N GLY A 180 5.39 21.55 -2.74
CA GLY A 180 5.51 20.50 -1.73
C GLY A 180 6.69 19.55 -1.93
N MET A 181 7.46 19.65 -3.02
CA MET A 181 8.44 18.63 -3.40
C MET A 181 9.53 18.40 -2.35
N GLU A 182 10.02 19.47 -1.71
CA GLU A 182 11.15 19.38 -0.77
C GLU A 182 10.82 18.62 0.52
N SER A 183 9.53 18.54 0.90
CA SER A 183 9.08 17.85 2.12
C SER A 183 8.64 16.41 1.87
N MET A 184 8.75 15.90 0.65
CA MET A 184 8.32 14.53 0.32
C MET A 184 9.38 13.49 0.74
N PRO A 185 9.06 12.54 1.63
CA PRO A 185 10.03 11.53 2.08
C PRO A 185 10.13 10.32 1.13
N SER A 186 9.26 10.21 0.13
CA SER A 186 9.17 9.01 -0.71
C SER A 186 8.63 9.31 -2.10
N GLU A 187 9.47 9.09 -3.12
CA GLU A 187 9.09 9.25 -4.53
C GLU A 187 8.07 8.22 -5.03
N SER A 188 8.06 7.01 -4.46
CA SER A 188 7.15 5.93 -4.89
C SER A 188 5.74 6.02 -4.26
N VAL A 189 5.45 7.04 -3.46
CA VAL A 189 4.10 7.25 -2.90
C VAL A 189 3.19 7.79 -4.02
N CYS A 190 1.88 7.54 -3.94
CA CYS A 190 0.96 7.98 -4.98
C CYS A 190 0.93 9.52 -5.13
N TYR A 191 0.79 10.01 -6.37
CA TYR A 191 0.73 11.44 -6.69
C TYR A 191 -0.26 12.26 -5.84
N PRO A 192 -1.47 11.76 -5.49
CA PRO A 192 -2.39 12.48 -4.58
C PRO A 192 -1.82 12.73 -3.18
N ALA A 193 -1.00 11.82 -2.67
CA ALA A 193 -0.30 12.00 -1.39
C ALA A 193 0.83 13.03 -1.53
N LYS A 194 1.59 12.99 -2.64
CA LYS A 194 2.60 14.00 -2.97
C LYS A 194 1.99 15.41 -2.97
N LEU A 195 0.86 15.60 -3.65
CA LEU A 195 0.13 16.89 -3.68
C LEU A 195 -0.26 17.42 -2.30
N SER A 196 -0.37 16.55 -1.29
CA SER A 196 -0.81 16.96 0.05
C SER A 196 0.20 17.88 0.74
N HIS A 197 1.50 17.75 0.43
CA HIS A 197 2.54 18.65 0.93
C HIS A 197 2.33 20.08 0.43
N GLY A 198 2.07 20.22 -0.87
CA GLY A 198 1.79 21.52 -1.49
C GLY A 198 0.50 22.18 -1.00
N HIS A 199 -0.53 21.38 -0.71
CA HIS A 199 -1.79 21.89 -0.15
C HIS A 199 -1.65 22.42 1.27
N ILE A 200 -0.74 21.85 2.08
CA ILE A 200 -0.40 22.40 3.39
C ILE A 200 0.32 23.74 3.23
N GLU A 201 1.34 23.81 2.37
CA GLU A 201 2.06 25.06 2.12
C GLU A 201 1.13 26.16 1.59
N SER A 202 0.20 25.80 0.70
CA SER A 202 -0.83 26.72 0.20
C SER A 202 -1.69 27.34 1.31
N LEU A 203 -2.10 26.57 2.32
CA LEU A 203 -2.86 27.12 3.47
C LEU A 203 -2.00 28.06 4.31
N ILE A 204 -0.73 27.72 4.52
CA ILE A 204 0.20 28.56 5.29
C ILE A 204 0.47 29.88 4.57
N GLU A 205 0.70 29.85 3.25
CA GLU A 205 0.87 31.03 2.40
C GLU A 205 -0.38 31.93 2.37
N GLN A 206 -1.57 31.34 2.47
CA GLN A 206 -2.84 32.07 2.64
C GLN A 206 -2.99 32.73 4.03
N GLY A 207 -2.02 32.55 4.93
CA GLY A 207 -2.03 33.11 6.27
C GLY A 207 -2.86 32.31 7.28
N ILE A 208 -3.27 31.09 6.95
CA ILE A 208 -4.08 30.23 7.83
C ILE A 208 -3.20 29.65 8.94
N LYS A 209 -3.56 29.92 10.19
CA LYS A 209 -2.77 29.53 11.37
C LYS A 209 -3.21 28.20 11.98
N THR A 210 -4.49 27.88 11.95
CA THR A 210 -5.01 26.60 12.45
C THR A 210 -5.38 25.71 11.27
N ILE A 211 -4.71 24.57 11.10
CA ILE A 211 -4.95 23.63 10.01
C ILE A 211 -5.43 22.30 10.60
N PHE A 212 -6.52 21.76 10.08
CA PHE A 212 -7.11 20.51 10.50
C PHE A 212 -6.99 19.45 9.41
N TYR A 213 -6.31 18.34 9.72
CA TYR A 213 -6.28 17.17 8.87
C TYR A 213 -6.12 15.87 9.70
N PRO A 214 -7.23 15.19 10.05
CA PRO A 214 -7.22 14.11 11.03
C PRO A 214 -6.75 12.77 10.41
N CYS A 215 -6.31 11.86 11.28
CA CYS A 215 -6.08 10.47 10.92
C CYS A 215 -7.38 9.66 11.04
N MET A 216 -7.82 9.00 9.97
CA MET A 216 -9.11 8.30 9.90
C MET A 216 -8.94 6.82 9.51
N PRO A 217 -8.78 5.89 10.48
CA PRO A 217 -8.60 4.45 10.20
C PRO A 217 -9.76 3.80 9.46
N TYR A 218 -10.98 4.18 9.84
CA TYR A 218 -12.22 3.63 9.31
C TYR A 218 -13.01 4.71 8.60
N SER A 219 -13.62 4.32 7.47
CA SER A 219 -14.67 5.08 6.83
C SER A 219 -16.05 4.51 7.20
N ARG A 220 -17.08 4.97 6.50
CA ARG A 220 -18.47 4.52 6.64
C ARG A 220 -18.66 3.17 5.95
N LYS A 221 -19.58 2.34 6.43
CA LYS A 221 -19.86 1.02 5.82
C LYS A 221 -20.99 1.19 4.81
N GLU A 222 -20.65 1.38 3.54
CA GLU A 222 -21.67 1.60 2.48
C GLU A 222 -22.24 0.31 1.90
N GLN A 223 -21.53 -0.81 2.06
CA GLN A 223 -21.97 -2.14 1.65
C GLN A 223 -22.07 -2.99 2.92
N GLU A 224 -23.29 -3.34 3.34
CA GLU A 224 -23.52 -4.01 4.64
C GLU A 224 -22.80 -5.36 4.75
N LYS A 225 -22.74 -6.11 3.64
CA LYS A 225 -22.05 -7.41 3.55
C LYS A 225 -20.54 -7.33 3.32
N ALA A 226 -19.94 -6.13 3.25
CA ALA A 226 -18.48 -5.99 3.22
C ALA A 226 -17.85 -6.50 4.53
N ASP A 227 -16.65 -7.07 4.46
CA ASP A 227 -15.95 -7.62 5.62
C ASP A 227 -15.47 -6.51 6.57
N ASN A 228 -15.09 -5.35 6.04
CA ASN A 228 -14.65 -4.19 6.83
C ASN A 228 -14.90 -2.86 6.10
N LYS A 229 -14.39 -1.75 6.67
CA LYS A 229 -14.58 -0.39 6.17
C LYS A 229 -13.31 0.46 6.32
N PHE A 230 -12.14 -0.14 6.17
CA PHE A 230 -10.87 0.56 6.29
C PHE A 230 -10.69 1.60 5.18
N ASN A 231 -10.05 2.71 5.52
CA ASN A 231 -9.34 3.53 4.54
C ASN A 231 -8.02 2.84 4.13
N CYS A 232 -7.39 3.25 3.01
CA CYS A 232 -6.06 2.73 2.70
C CYS A 232 -5.00 3.31 3.65
N PRO A 233 -3.85 2.65 3.87
CA PRO A 233 -2.86 3.08 4.86
C PRO A 233 -2.38 4.53 4.69
N ILE A 234 -2.28 5.01 3.45
CA ILE A 234 -1.94 6.41 3.15
C ILE A 234 -3.05 7.33 3.63
N VAL A 235 -4.29 7.09 3.21
CA VAL A 235 -5.45 7.90 3.62
C VAL A 235 -5.65 7.89 5.15
N ILE A 236 -5.34 6.79 5.82
CA ILE A 236 -5.49 6.67 7.28
C ILE A 236 -4.66 7.72 8.03
N SER A 237 -3.40 7.93 7.64
CA SER A 237 -2.46 8.66 8.50
C SER A 237 -1.39 9.47 7.76
N TYR A 238 -1.60 9.84 6.50
CA TYR A 238 -0.66 10.73 5.79
C TYR A 238 -0.48 12.09 6.48
N SER A 239 -1.44 12.53 7.30
CA SER A 239 -1.27 13.74 8.12
C SER A 239 -0.09 13.64 9.10
N GLU A 240 0.26 12.45 9.61
CA GLU A 240 1.47 12.27 10.43
C GLU A 240 2.75 12.49 9.60
N VAL A 241 2.75 12.12 8.32
CA VAL A 241 3.89 12.37 7.41
C VAL A 241 4.07 13.86 7.17
N LEU A 242 2.97 14.58 6.93
CA LEU A 242 2.98 16.04 6.75
C LEU A 242 3.53 16.73 8.00
N LYS A 243 3.02 16.36 9.19
CA LYS A 243 3.51 16.87 10.49
C LYS A 243 5.03 16.73 10.65
N ASN A 244 5.58 15.59 10.24
CA ASN A 244 6.99 15.28 10.43
C ASN A 244 7.91 15.97 9.41
N ASN A 245 7.43 16.18 8.18
CA ASN A 245 8.30 16.55 7.06
C ASN A 245 8.13 17.98 6.55
N VAL A 246 6.94 18.58 6.68
CA VAL A 246 6.69 19.97 6.28
C VAL A 246 7.25 20.91 7.35
N GLU A 247 8.32 21.64 7.02
CA GLU A 247 9.04 22.45 8.01
C GLU A 247 8.22 23.65 8.51
N ASN A 248 7.40 24.25 7.63
CA ASN A 248 6.56 25.37 7.98
C ASN A 248 5.45 25.02 8.98
N LEU A 249 5.08 23.74 9.13
CA LEU A 249 4.17 23.29 10.19
C LEU A 249 4.79 23.31 11.59
N LYS A 250 6.12 23.41 11.71
CA LYS A 250 6.83 23.45 12.99
C LYS A 250 6.98 24.86 13.56
N LYS A 251 6.53 25.89 12.83
CA LYS A 251 6.55 27.27 13.32
C LYS A 251 5.55 27.43 14.48
N ASP A 252 5.94 28.16 15.52
CA ASP A 252 5.15 28.32 16.75
C ASP A 252 3.78 28.98 16.52
N ASP A 253 3.61 29.71 15.41
CA ASP A 253 2.36 30.36 15.04
C ASP A 253 1.40 29.48 14.21
N ILE A 254 1.80 28.25 13.87
CA ILE A 254 0.98 27.29 13.14
C ILE A 254 0.51 26.16 14.08
N LYS A 255 -0.81 26.00 14.20
CA LYS A 255 -1.45 24.90 14.92
C LYS A 255 -1.96 23.84 13.95
N PHE A 256 -1.26 22.70 13.88
CA PHE A 256 -1.69 21.55 13.08
C PHE A 256 -2.44 20.51 13.92
N ILE A 257 -3.74 20.36 13.67
CA ILE A 257 -4.63 19.45 14.39
C ILE A 257 -4.82 18.18 13.55
N ASN A 258 -4.13 17.09 13.92
CA ASN A 258 -4.14 15.83 13.17
C ASN A 258 -4.43 14.54 13.97
N PRO A 259 -5.35 14.55 14.97
CA PRO A 259 -5.57 13.39 15.84
C PRO A 259 -6.22 12.21 15.09
N PHE A 260 -6.17 11.03 15.70
CA PHE A 260 -6.95 9.87 15.26
C PHE A 260 -8.41 10.03 15.70
N LEU A 261 -9.34 10.05 14.75
CA LEU A 261 -10.77 10.25 15.03
C LEU A 261 -11.64 9.13 14.41
N PRO A 262 -12.76 8.78 15.06
CA PRO A 262 -13.81 7.96 14.45
C PRO A 262 -14.86 8.84 13.75
N PHE A 263 -15.61 8.27 12.81
CA PHE A 263 -16.80 8.94 12.24
C PHE A 263 -18.08 8.68 13.03
N ASP A 264 -18.13 7.65 13.89
CA ASP A 264 -19.33 7.41 14.68
C ASP A 264 -19.52 8.53 15.69
N MET A 265 -20.71 9.15 15.68
CA MET A 265 -20.99 10.36 16.46
C MET A 265 -20.72 10.20 17.96
N PRO A 266 -21.16 9.12 18.66
CA PRO A 266 -20.92 8.98 20.08
C PRO A 266 -19.43 9.00 20.43
N ASN A 267 -18.59 8.30 19.65
CA ASN A 267 -17.16 8.28 19.90
C ASN A 267 -16.48 9.57 19.39
N LEU A 268 -16.94 10.18 18.30
CA LEU A 268 -16.38 11.44 17.79
C LEU A 268 -16.56 12.55 18.82
N VAL A 269 -17.79 12.76 19.32
CA VAL A 269 -18.09 13.76 20.35
C VAL A 269 -17.23 13.52 21.58
N LYS A 270 -17.18 12.28 22.08
CA LYS A 270 -16.37 11.92 23.22
C LYS A 270 -14.88 12.24 22.99
N LYS A 271 -14.34 11.94 21.81
CA LYS A 271 -12.93 12.16 21.50
C LYS A 271 -12.59 13.63 21.35
N VAL A 272 -13.41 14.41 20.68
CA VAL A 272 -13.22 15.87 20.57
C VAL A 272 -13.23 16.53 21.96
N MET A 273 -14.05 16.04 22.91
CA MET A 273 -14.02 16.54 24.29
C MET A 273 -12.77 16.13 25.09
N GLU A 274 -12.21 14.94 24.83
CA GLU A 274 -11.05 14.39 25.58
C GLU A 274 -9.70 14.94 25.08
N LEU A 275 -9.61 15.26 23.79
CA LEU A 275 -8.36 15.58 23.11
C LEU A 275 -7.82 16.98 23.49
N PRO A 276 -6.54 17.09 23.91
CA PRO A 276 -5.92 18.37 24.28
C PRO A 276 -6.04 19.47 23.22
N GLU A 277 -5.96 19.11 21.95
CA GLU A 277 -5.94 20.01 20.80
C GLU A 277 -7.23 20.85 20.69
N PHE A 278 -8.34 20.35 21.24
CA PHE A 278 -9.66 21.00 21.20
C PHE A 278 -10.06 21.68 22.52
N LYS A 279 -9.29 21.51 23.60
CA LYS A 279 -9.67 22.02 24.94
C LYS A 279 -9.86 23.53 24.97
N GLU A 280 -9.06 24.29 24.22
CA GLU A 280 -9.13 25.75 24.18
C GLU A 280 -10.48 26.29 23.68
N TYR A 281 -11.22 25.50 22.88
CA TYR A 281 -12.48 25.93 22.28
C TYR A 281 -13.68 25.76 23.22
N ASN A 282 -13.48 25.08 24.36
CA ASN A 282 -14.49 24.87 25.41
C ASN A 282 -15.84 24.40 24.87
N PHE A 283 -15.85 23.43 23.95
CA PHE A 283 -17.09 22.92 23.38
C PHE A 283 -17.97 22.25 24.45
N SER A 284 -19.24 22.61 24.48
CA SER A 284 -20.23 21.83 25.22
C SER A 284 -20.55 20.53 24.49
N LYS A 285 -20.92 19.50 25.25
CA LYS A 285 -21.36 18.22 24.67
C LYS A 285 -22.53 18.40 23.69
N GLN A 286 -23.46 19.30 23.99
CA GLN A 286 -24.63 19.56 23.16
C GLN A 286 -24.26 20.23 21.83
N GLU A 287 -23.32 21.19 21.84
CA GLU A 287 -22.80 21.79 20.61
C GLU A 287 -22.17 20.73 19.69
N LEU A 288 -21.35 19.84 20.25
CA LEU A 288 -20.68 18.79 19.48
C LEU A 288 -21.67 17.77 18.89
N ILE A 289 -22.69 17.37 19.66
CA ILE A 289 -23.74 16.48 19.16
C ILE A 289 -24.47 17.14 17.98
N ASN A 290 -24.96 18.37 18.16
CA ASN A 290 -25.67 19.10 17.12
C ASN A 290 -24.81 19.33 15.86
N ALA A 291 -23.53 19.67 16.03
CA ALA A 291 -22.60 19.83 14.91
C ALA A 291 -22.35 18.50 14.18
N ALA A 292 -22.17 17.39 14.91
CA ALA A 292 -21.97 16.07 14.34
C ALA A 292 -23.21 15.55 13.60
N GLU A 293 -24.41 15.72 14.14
CA GLU A 293 -25.67 15.35 13.48
C GLU A 293 -25.87 16.11 12.17
N LYS A 294 -25.67 17.44 12.19
CA LYS A 294 -25.76 18.26 10.99
C LYS A 294 -24.70 17.88 9.94
N ALA A 295 -23.48 17.59 10.38
CA ALA A 295 -22.40 17.17 9.50
C ALA A 295 -22.69 15.82 8.84
N GLU A 296 -23.20 14.84 9.58
CA GLU A 296 -23.58 13.54 9.00
C GLU A 296 -24.78 13.67 8.06
N ASN A 297 -25.79 14.49 8.41
CA ASN A 297 -26.93 14.76 7.54
C ASN A 297 -26.49 15.41 6.21
N GLU A 298 -25.59 16.39 6.25
CA GLU A 298 -25.05 17.02 5.03
C GLU A 298 -24.20 16.05 4.21
N TYR A 299 -23.40 15.19 4.86
CA TYR A 299 -22.67 14.12 4.17
C TYR A 299 -23.63 13.19 3.42
N GLN A 300 -24.68 12.69 4.09
CA GLN A 300 -25.67 11.82 3.45
C GLN A 300 -26.41 12.52 2.32
N LYS A 301 -26.75 13.80 2.49
CA LYS A 301 -27.37 14.62 1.43
C LYS A 301 -26.47 14.77 0.22
N CYS A 302 -25.18 15.08 0.42
CA CYS A 302 -24.20 15.17 -0.66
C CYS A 302 -24.10 13.85 -1.44
N LYS A 303 -24.07 12.70 -0.73
CA LYS A 303 -24.10 11.38 -1.38
C LYS A 303 -25.38 11.17 -2.17
N GLU A 304 -26.53 11.51 -1.63
CA GLU A 304 -27.81 11.34 -2.33
C GLU A 304 -27.93 12.25 -3.56
N ASP A 305 -27.42 13.48 -3.50
CA ASP A 305 -27.36 14.39 -4.65
C ASP A 305 -26.56 13.77 -5.82
N ILE A 306 -25.42 13.13 -5.51
CA ILE A 306 -24.57 12.42 -6.50
C ILE A 306 -25.29 11.18 -7.05
N ARG A 307 -25.94 10.39 -6.21
CA ARG A 307 -26.69 9.18 -6.61
C ARG A 307 -27.89 9.52 -7.48
N GLU A 308 -28.66 10.52 -7.09
CA GLU A 308 -29.81 10.98 -7.86
C GLU A 308 -29.37 11.51 -9.24
N ARG A 309 -28.23 12.21 -9.30
CA ARG A 309 -27.63 12.60 -10.58
C ARG A 309 -27.19 11.40 -11.41
N GLY A 310 -26.68 10.35 -10.77
CA GLY A 310 -26.38 9.05 -11.37
C GLY A 310 -27.61 8.41 -12.01
N ARG A 311 -28.68 8.20 -11.24
CA ARG A 311 -29.96 7.64 -11.73
C ARG A 311 -30.51 8.41 -12.92
N LYS A 312 -30.55 9.75 -12.83
CA LYS A 312 -30.99 10.63 -13.94
C LYS A 312 -30.12 10.45 -15.19
N THR A 313 -28.82 10.26 -15.02
CA THR A 313 -27.89 10.08 -16.13
C THR A 313 -28.05 8.72 -16.79
N VAL A 314 -28.18 7.63 -16.00
CA VAL A 314 -28.45 6.30 -16.54
C VAL A 314 -29.75 6.29 -17.34
N LYS A 315 -30.83 6.87 -16.79
CA LYS A 315 -32.11 7.01 -17.51
C LYS A 315 -31.96 7.83 -18.80
N TYR A 316 -31.27 8.98 -18.75
CA TYR A 316 -30.99 9.80 -19.93
C TYR A 316 -30.26 9.02 -21.03
N LEU A 317 -29.32 8.15 -20.67
CA LEU A 317 -28.59 7.31 -21.61
C LEU A 317 -29.49 6.23 -22.24
N GLN A 318 -30.34 5.59 -21.45
CA GLN A 318 -31.30 4.58 -21.92
C GLN A 318 -32.34 5.20 -22.87
N ASP A 319 -32.98 6.29 -22.46
CA ASP A 319 -34.04 6.97 -23.23
C ASP A 319 -33.56 7.48 -24.60
N ARG A 320 -32.25 7.73 -24.74
CA ARG A 320 -31.64 8.30 -25.95
C ARG A 320 -30.73 7.35 -26.70
N ASN A 321 -30.65 6.08 -26.27
CA ASN A 321 -29.74 5.08 -26.81
C ASN A 321 -28.27 5.58 -26.90
N LEU A 322 -27.84 6.29 -25.87
CA LEU A 322 -26.48 6.80 -25.73
C LEU A 322 -25.67 5.86 -24.81
N LYS A 323 -24.34 5.86 -25.00
CA LYS A 323 -23.42 5.07 -24.19
C LYS A 323 -22.71 5.94 -23.16
N GLY A 324 -22.33 5.34 -22.04
CA GLY A 324 -21.62 6.02 -20.96
C GLY A 324 -20.44 5.20 -20.45
N ILE A 325 -19.49 5.89 -19.85
CA ILE A 325 -18.37 5.30 -19.11
C ILE A 325 -18.56 5.62 -17.64
N VAL A 326 -18.52 4.59 -16.81
CA VAL A 326 -18.29 4.74 -15.37
C VAL A 326 -16.77 4.88 -15.19
N LEU A 327 -16.33 6.11 -14.94
CA LEU A 327 -14.92 6.41 -14.66
C LEU A 327 -14.69 6.18 -13.17
N ALA A 328 -14.27 4.97 -12.84
CA ALA A 328 -14.23 4.45 -11.49
C ALA A 328 -12.83 4.61 -10.89
N GLY A 329 -12.72 5.08 -9.66
CA GLY A 329 -11.42 5.27 -9.03
C GLY A 329 -11.49 5.45 -7.52
N ARG A 330 -10.64 6.34 -7.01
CA ARG A 330 -10.69 6.83 -5.63
C ARG A 330 -11.32 8.22 -5.62
N PRO A 331 -11.82 8.69 -4.46
CA PRO A 331 -12.43 10.01 -4.37
C PRO A 331 -11.55 11.12 -4.95
N TYR A 332 -10.24 11.07 -4.69
CA TYR A 332 -9.27 12.06 -5.18
C TYR A 332 -9.00 12.01 -6.70
N HIS A 333 -9.48 11.00 -7.43
CA HIS A 333 -9.35 10.98 -8.90
C HIS A 333 -10.31 11.95 -9.59
N ILE A 334 -11.19 12.65 -8.85
CA ILE A 334 -11.99 13.76 -9.40
C ILE A 334 -11.23 15.08 -9.47
N ASP A 335 -10.06 15.17 -8.82
CA ASP A 335 -9.18 16.32 -8.90
C ASP A 335 -8.74 16.52 -10.36
N PRO A 336 -8.96 17.71 -10.97
CA PRO A 336 -8.56 17.98 -12.35
C PRO A 336 -7.06 17.76 -12.63
N GLU A 337 -6.18 18.02 -11.65
CA GLU A 337 -4.73 17.81 -11.79
C GLU A 337 -4.36 16.32 -11.75
N ILE A 338 -5.10 15.51 -10.99
CA ILE A 338 -4.87 14.05 -10.91
C ILE A 338 -5.55 13.34 -12.09
N ASN A 339 -6.77 13.76 -12.45
CA ASN A 339 -7.57 13.14 -13.52
C ASN A 339 -6.96 13.36 -14.91
N HIS A 340 -6.08 14.36 -15.07
CA HIS A 340 -5.48 14.77 -16.35
C HIS A 340 -6.48 15.20 -17.43
N GLY A 341 -7.76 15.39 -17.10
CA GLY A 341 -8.84 15.69 -18.04
C GLY A 341 -9.35 14.49 -18.83
N ILE A 342 -9.15 13.26 -18.30
CA ILE A 342 -9.66 12.01 -18.90
C ILE A 342 -11.19 12.04 -19.01
N ASP A 343 -11.89 12.60 -18.02
CA ASP A 343 -13.34 12.83 -18.04
C ASP A 343 -13.78 13.67 -19.26
N THR A 344 -13.05 14.75 -19.54
CA THR A 344 -13.32 15.66 -20.66
C THR A 344 -12.97 15.01 -21.99
N LEU A 345 -11.93 14.19 -22.03
CA LEU A 345 -11.58 13.39 -23.19
C LEU A 345 -12.70 12.39 -23.52
N ILE A 346 -13.25 11.68 -22.54
CA ILE A 346 -14.34 10.71 -22.75
C ILE A 346 -15.58 11.41 -23.31
N THR A 347 -15.96 12.55 -22.74
CA THR A 347 -17.11 13.34 -23.25
C THR A 347 -16.88 13.86 -24.67
N SER A 348 -15.65 14.25 -25.02
CA SER A 348 -15.33 14.63 -26.41
C SER A 348 -15.47 13.48 -27.42
N LEU A 349 -15.33 12.24 -26.95
CA LEU A 349 -15.55 11.04 -27.76
C LEU A 349 -17.03 10.62 -27.85
N GLY A 350 -17.97 11.44 -27.34
CA GLY A 350 -19.40 11.21 -27.46
C GLY A 350 -20.01 10.31 -26.38
N LEU A 351 -19.32 10.10 -25.27
CA LEU A 351 -19.78 9.26 -24.16
C LEU A 351 -20.08 10.11 -22.91
N ALA A 352 -21.16 9.82 -22.20
CA ALA A 352 -21.35 10.42 -20.88
C ALA A 352 -20.37 9.83 -19.86
N VAL A 353 -20.08 10.57 -18.79
CA VAL A 353 -19.20 10.13 -17.71
C VAL A 353 -19.97 10.06 -16.40
N LEU A 354 -19.97 8.89 -15.77
CA LEU A 354 -20.47 8.63 -14.43
C LEU A 354 -19.31 8.36 -13.46
N THR A 355 -19.54 8.49 -12.15
CA THR A 355 -18.61 8.08 -11.09
C THR A 355 -19.07 6.79 -10.44
N GLU A 356 -18.17 6.01 -9.83
CA GLU A 356 -18.51 4.74 -9.18
C GLU A 356 -19.58 4.92 -8.09
N ASP A 357 -19.47 5.99 -7.30
CA ASP A 357 -20.37 6.25 -6.17
C ASP A 357 -21.73 6.83 -6.56
N SER A 358 -21.90 7.22 -7.83
CA SER A 358 -23.20 7.64 -8.37
C SER A 358 -24.14 6.48 -8.70
N ILE A 359 -23.61 5.24 -8.73
CA ILE A 359 -24.36 4.03 -9.11
C ILE A 359 -24.14 2.85 -8.15
N SER A 360 -23.12 2.87 -7.30
CA SER A 360 -22.74 1.72 -6.47
C SER A 360 -23.79 1.31 -5.43
N ASN A 361 -24.75 2.19 -5.10
CA ASN A 361 -25.85 1.89 -4.17
C ASN A 361 -27.04 1.20 -4.84
N GLU A 362 -27.10 1.18 -6.17
CA GLU A 362 -28.21 0.60 -6.93
C GLU A 362 -28.14 -0.93 -7.00
N VAL A 363 -27.10 -1.51 -6.40
CA VAL A 363 -26.85 -2.94 -6.45
C VAL A 363 -26.13 -3.45 -5.21
N GLU A 364 -26.42 -4.70 -4.86
CA GLU A 364 -25.68 -5.44 -3.86
C GLU A 364 -24.79 -6.48 -4.55
N VAL A 365 -23.49 -6.43 -4.28
CA VAL A 365 -22.50 -7.39 -4.83
C VAL A 365 -22.79 -8.80 -4.31
N LYS A 366 -22.83 -9.77 -5.23
CA LYS A 366 -22.95 -11.20 -4.88
C LYS A 366 -21.69 -11.64 -4.14
N ARG A 367 -21.85 -12.28 -3.00
CA ARG A 367 -20.74 -12.72 -2.14
C ARG A 367 -20.99 -14.17 -1.75
N PRO A 368 -19.93 -15.00 -1.67
CA PRO A 368 -18.53 -14.61 -1.49
C PRO A 368 -17.80 -14.28 -2.79
N ILE A 369 -17.04 -13.18 -2.76
CA ILE A 369 -16.00 -12.88 -3.75
C ILE A 369 -14.65 -13.46 -3.30
N ARG A 370 -13.65 -13.47 -4.18
CA ARG A 370 -12.35 -14.11 -3.92
C ARG A 370 -11.57 -13.39 -2.82
N VAL A 371 -11.59 -12.07 -2.89
CA VAL A 371 -10.87 -11.18 -1.97
C VAL A 371 -11.65 -10.94 -0.68
N VAL A 372 -10.95 -10.54 0.38
CA VAL A 372 -11.56 -9.97 1.57
C VAL A 372 -11.92 -8.50 1.30
N ASP A 373 -13.21 -8.20 1.34
CA ASP A 373 -13.78 -6.89 1.04
C ASP A 373 -13.68 -5.95 2.25
N GLN A 374 -12.45 -5.50 2.54
CA GLN A 374 -12.13 -4.78 3.77
C GLN A 374 -11.99 -3.26 3.64
N TRP A 375 -11.96 -2.74 2.41
CA TRP A 375 -11.70 -1.32 2.14
C TRP A 375 -12.90 -0.67 1.48
N MET A 376 -13.41 0.39 2.09
CA MET A 376 -14.69 1.00 1.70
C MET A 376 -14.74 1.40 0.22
N PHE A 377 -13.71 2.08 -0.29
CA PHE A 377 -13.69 2.54 -1.68
C PHE A 377 -13.60 1.39 -2.69
N HIS A 378 -13.07 0.22 -2.30
CA HIS A 378 -13.03 -0.95 -3.17
C HIS A 378 -14.37 -1.69 -3.18
N SER A 379 -15.08 -1.73 -2.04
CA SER A 379 -16.45 -2.22 -1.99
C SER A 379 -17.35 -1.47 -2.97
N ARG A 380 -17.16 -0.15 -3.12
CA ARG A 380 -17.83 0.67 -4.16
C ARG A 380 -17.46 0.25 -5.57
N LEU A 381 -16.18 -0.01 -5.83
CA LEU A 381 -15.72 -0.46 -7.16
C LEU A 381 -16.32 -1.81 -7.55
N TYR A 382 -16.41 -2.77 -6.62
CA TYR A 382 -17.06 -4.06 -6.88
C TYR A 382 -18.54 -3.88 -7.20
N ALA A 383 -19.24 -3.00 -6.47
CA ALA A 383 -20.65 -2.70 -6.74
C ALA A 383 -20.85 -1.97 -8.07
N ALA A 384 -19.99 -1.00 -8.40
CA ALA A 384 -20.04 -0.32 -9.70
C ALA A 384 -19.77 -1.29 -10.86
N ALA A 385 -18.82 -2.23 -10.70
CA ALA A 385 -18.54 -3.26 -11.69
C ALA A 385 -19.74 -4.19 -11.92
N ASP A 386 -20.40 -4.64 -10.86
CA ASP A 386 -21.61 -5.47 -10.95
C ASP A 386 -22.77 -4.71 -11.60
N PHE A 387 -22.96 -3.43 -11.25
CA PHE A 387 -23.96 -2.57 -11.89
C PHE A 387 -23.69 -2.41 -13.39
N VAL A 388 -22.45 -2.10 -13.78
CA VAL A 388 -22.05 -1.97 -15.20
C VAL A 388 -22.24 -3.30 -15.95
N GLY A 389 -21.92 -4.43 -15.31
CA GLY A 389 -22.15 -5.76 -15.86
C GLY A 389 -23.59 -6.00 -16.29
N LYS A 390 -24.57 -5.41 -15.57
CA LYS A 390 -26.01 -5.52 -15.84
C LYS A 390 -26.54 -4.50 -16.85
N HIS A 391 -25.71 -3.57 -17.34
CA HIS A 391 -26.15 -2.48 -18.22
C HIS A 391 -25.39 -2.48 -19.54
N ASP A 392 -26.07 -2.79 -20.64
CA ASP A 392 -25.47 -2.90 -21.98
C ASP A 392 -24.90 -1.56 -22.49
N ASN A 393 -25.49 -0.44 -22.10
CA ASN A 393 -25.09 0.91 -22.50
C ASN A 393 -23.94 1.51 -21.68
N LEU A 394 -23.41 0.78 -20.69
CA LEU A 394 -22.31 1.22 -19.83
C LEU A 394 -21.07 0.34 -19.99
N GLU A 395 -19.90 0.96 -19.87
CA GLU A 395 -18.63 0.28 -19.64
C GLU A 395 -17.90 0.93 -18.46
N LEU A 396 -16.95 0.20 -17.87
CA LEU A 396 -16.15 0.66 -16.74
C LEU A 396 -14.72 0.93 -17.20
N VAL A 397 -14.24 2.13 -16.87
CA VAL A 397 -12.81 2.48 -16.98
C VAL A 397 -12.31 2.74 -15.57
N GLN A 398 -11.39 1.90 -15.09
CA GLN A 398 -10.80 2.07 -13.78
C GLN A 398 -9.55 2.95 -13.85
N LEU A 399 -9.50 3.97 -13.01
CA LEU A 399 -8.32 4.77 -12.73
C LEU A 399 -7.54 4.15 -11.57
N ASN A 400 -6.24 3.96 -11.77
CA ASN A 400 -5.32 3.47 -10.74
C ASN A 400 -4.13 4.42 -10.65
N SER A 401 -3.77 4.87 -9.44
CA SER A 401 -2.59 5.70 -9.25
C SER A 401 -1.33 4.84 -9.16
N PHE A 402 -0.24 5.29 -9.78
CA PHE A 402 1.08 4.72 -9.52
C PHE A 402 1.39 4.71 -8.01
N GLY A 403 2.01 3.64 -7.53
CA GLY A 403 2.27 3.42 -6.09
C GLY A 403 1.03 3.00 -5.26
N CYS A 404 -0.15 2.82 -5.86
CA CYS A 404 -1.34 2.37 -5.13
C CYS A 404 -1.37 0.85 -4.92
N GLY A 405 -0.74 0.37 -3.84
CA GLY A 405 -0.65 -1.07 -3.57
C GLY A 405 -1.98 -1.80 -3.38
N VAL A 406 -3.02 -1.15 -2.86
CA VAL A 406 -4.33 -1.80 -2.63
C VAL A 406 -5.11 -2.05 -3.93
N ASP A 407 -4.82 -1.32 -5.00
CA ASP A 407 -5.44 -1.57 -6.31
C ASP A 407 -4.97 -2.87 -6.95
N ALA A 408 -3.80 -3.39 -6.59
CA ALA A 408 -3.34 -4.69 -7.07
C ALA A 408 -4.28 -5.85 -6.69
N VAL A 409 -4.96 -5.75 -5.54
CA VAL A 409 -5.98 -6.73 -5.13
C VAL A 409 -7.28 -6.53 -5.90
N THR A 410 -7.65 -5.27 -6.10
CA THR A 410 -8.99 -4.88 -6.54
C THR A 410 -9.15 -4.96 -8.04
N THR A 411 -8.14 -4.56 -8.80
CA THR A 411 -8.14 -4.56 -10.27
C THR A 411 -8.49 -5.94 -10.81
N ASP A 412 -7.84 -6.99 -10.32
CA ASP A 412 -8.15 -8.39 -10.67
C ASP A 412 -9.60 -8.79 -10.29
N GLN A 413 -10.10 -8.38 -9.13
CA GLN A 413 -11.46 -8.72 -8.70
C GLN A 413 -12.54 -7.98 -9.51
N VAL A 414 -12.30 -6.71 -9.86
CA VAL A 414 -13.19 -5.93 -10.74
C VAL A 414 -13.20 -6.52 -12.14
N GLU A 415 -12.03 -6.95 -12.63
CA GLU A 415 -11.92 -7.65 -13.90
C GLU A 415 -12.72 -8.95 -13.91
N GLU A 416 -12.61 -9.79 -12.87
CA GLU A 416 -13.40 -11.02 -12.73
C GLU A 416 -14.91 -10.75 -12.78
N ILE A 417 -15.39 -9.71 -12.07
CA ILE A 417 -16.80 -9.31 -12.08
C ILE A 417 -17.22 -8.93 -13.50
N LEU A 418 -16.51 -8.00 -14.16
CA LEU A 418 -16.87 -7.53 -15.50
C LEU A 418 -16.82 -8.66 -16.55
N ARG A 419 -15.78 -9.49 -16.53
CA ARG A 419 -15.64 -10.62 -17.46
C ARG A 419 -16.77 -11.63 -17.29
N SER A 420 -17.29 -11.83 -16.08
CA SER A 420 -18.43 -12.73 -15.84
C SER A 420 -19.75 -12.26 -16.51
N PHE A 421 -19.81 -11.00 -16.96
CA PHE A 421 -20.91 -10.43 -17.76
C PHE A 421 -20.53 -10.23 -19.24
N GLY A 422 -19.36 -10.69 -19.68
CA GLY A 422 -18.86 -10.48 -21.04
C GLY A 422 -18.40 -9.03 -21.30
N LYS A 423 -18.16 -8.25 -20.24
CA LYS A 423 -17.65 -6.88 -20.33
C LYS A 423 -16.12 -6.87 -20.35
N MET A 424 -15.55 -5.88 -21.03
CA MET A 424 -14.10 -5.71 -21.05
C MET A 424 -13.65 -4.85 -19.89
N TYR A 425 -12.58 -5.29 -19.23
CA TYR A 425 -11.92 -4.48 -18.21
C TYR A 425 -10.92 -3.52 -18.84
N THR A 426 -11.09 -2.21 -18.58
CA THR A 426 -10.15 -1.17 -19.04
C THR A 426 -9.52 -0.47 -17.84
N LEU A 427 -8.21 -0.64 -17.69
CA LEU A 427 -7.41 0.00 -16.64
C LEU A 427 -6.54 1.13 -17.22
N ILE A 428 -6.56 2.28 -16.56
CA ILE A 428 -5.72 3.43 -16.87
C ILE A 428 -4.90 3.77 -15.64
N LYS A 429 -3.58 3.57 -15.75
CA LYS A 429 -2.63 3.94 -14.71
C LYS A 429 -2.27 5.42 -14.86
N ILE A 430 -2.43 6.18 -13.78
CA ILE A 430 -2.22 7.62 -13.68
C ILE A 430 -1.02 7.87 -12.78
N ASP A 431 -0.21 8.85 -13.15
CA ASP A 431 0.90 9.33 -12.33
C ASP A 431 1.04 10.86 -12.47
N GLU A 432 2.10 11.47 -11.92
CA GLU A 432 2.42 12.89 -12.11
C GLU A 432 2.62 13.31 -13.59
N VAL A 433 2.89 12.37 -14.49
CA VAL A 433 3.09 12.64 -15.92
C VAL A 433 1.77 12.51 -16.68
N ASN A 434 1.38 13.60 -17.35
CA ASN A 434 0.19 13.62 -18.18
C ASN A 434 0.48 13.03 -19.59
N ASN A 435 -0.18 11.91 -19.92
CA ASN A 435 -0.14 11.30 -21.26
C ASN A 435 -1.54 10.99 -21.80
N LEU A 436 -2.33 12.04 -22.07
CA LEU A 436 -3.66 11.90 -22.69
C LEU A 436 -3.65 11.20 -24.07
N GLY A 437 -2.52 11.21 -24.79
CA GLY A 437 -2.40 10.56 -26.10
C GLY A 437 -2.61 9.04 -26.01
N ALA A 438 -1.90 8.39 -25.08
CA ALA A 438 -2.06 6.95 -24.84
C ALA A 438 -3.46 6.59 -24.32
N VAL A 439 -4.02 7.42 -23.43
CA VAL A 439 -5.39 7.26 -22.90
C VAL A 439 -6.41 7.33 -24.03
N LYS A 440 -6.29 8.31 -24.94
CA LYS A 440 -7.19 8.47 -26.10
C LYS A 440 -7.21 7.25 -27.00
N ILE A 441 -6.06 6.62 -27.24
CA ILE A 441 -5.98 5.38 -28.03
C ILE A 441 -6.73 4.25 -27.33
N ARG A 442 -6.51 4.06 -26.02
CA ARG A 442 -7.20 3.01 -25.24
C ARG A 442 -8.73 3.18 -25.23
N ILE A 443 -9.22 4.40 -25.03
CA ILE A 443 -10.68 4.66 -25.05
C ILE A 443 -11.26 4.45 -26.45
N ARG A 444 -10.55 4.83 -27.52
CA ARG A 444 -10.99 4.55 -28.90
C ARG A 444 -11.06 3.05 -29.19
N SER A 445 -10.10 2.27 -28.71
CA SER A 445 -10.12 0.82 -28.82
C SER A 445 -11.29 0.20 -28.05
N LEU A 446 -11.58 0.72 -26.85
CA LEU A 446 -12.76 0.33 -26.07
C LEU A 446 -14.05 0.60 -26.86
N ILE A 447 -14.22 1.80 -27.42
CA ILE A 447 -15.39 2.16 -28.26
C ILE A 447 -15.52 1.20 -29.46
N ALA A 448 -14.41 0.92 -30.15
CA ALA A 448 -14.43 0.01 -31.30
C ALA A 448 -14.89 -1.40 -30.90
N SER A 449 -14.40 -1.93 -29.78
CA SER A 449 -14.85 -3.22 -29.26
C SER A 449 -16.31 -3.19 -28.81
N MET A 450 -16.74 -2.13 -28.12
CA MET A 450 -18.15 -1.95 -27.71
C MET A 450 -19.12 -1.92 -28.89
N ASN A 451 -18.68 -1.51 -30.07
CA ASN A 451 -19.51 -1.47 -31.28
C ASN A 451 -19.49 -2.79 -32.06
N LYS A 452 -18.45 -3.63 -31.88
CA LYS A 452 -18.31 -4.94 -32.52
C LYS A 452 -18.82 -6.12 -31.67
N ARG A 453 -19.15 -5.90 -30.40
CA ARG A 453 -19.49 -6.98 -29.47
C ARG A 453 -20.86 -7.59 -29.83
N GLU A 454 -20.84 -8.83 -30.30
CA GLU A 454 -22.04 -9.65 -30.43
C GLU A 454 -22.56 -10.03 -29.04
N THR A 455 -23.87 -10.00 -28.86
CA THR A 455 -24.57 -10.15 -27.58
C THR A 455 -24.61 -11.60 -27.07
N GLU A 456 -23.47 -12.17 -26.68
CA GLU A 456 -23.48 -13.29 -25.73
C GLU A 456 -23.63 -12.74 -24.30
N LYS A 457 -24.84 -12.83 -23.76
CA LYS A 457 -25.14 -12.40 -22.39
C LYS A 457 -24.72 -13.48 -21.40
N LEU A 458 -23.54 -13.32 -20.80
CA LEU A 458 -23.15 -14.11 -19.63
C LEU A 458 -23.98 -13.70 -18.40
N ASN A 459 -24.18 -14.64 -17.48
CA ASN A 459 -25.10 -14.50 -16.35
C ASN A 459 -24.50 -13.79 -15.10
N GLY A 460 -23.25 -13.36 -15.17
CA GLY A 460 -22.60 -12.67 -14.05
C GLY A 460 -22.38 -13.57 -12.84
N ASN A 461 -21.88 -14.79 -13.05
CA ASN A 461 -21.46 -15.67 -11.96
C ASN A 461 -19.96 -15.48 -11.67
N TYR A 462 -19.66 -14.68 -10.66
CA TYR A 462 -18.31 -14.40 -10.16
C TYR A 462 -18.14 -14.83 -8.69
N GLU A 463 -19.15 -15.49 -8.11
CA GLU A 463 -19.04 -16.07 -6.78
C GLU A 463 -18.07 -17.23 -6.81
N ILE A 464 -17.32 -17.41 -5.71
CA ILE A 464 -16.29 -18.44 -5.62
C ILE A 464 -16.76 -19.56 -4.70
N ASP A 465 -16.56 -20.80 -5.15
CA ASP A 465 -16.63 -21.97 -4.29
C ASP A 465 -15.30 -22.15 -3.54
N LYS A 466 -15.24 -21.65 -2.30
CA LYS A 466 -14.04 -21.75 -1.47
C LYS A 466 -13.83 -23.21 -1.04
N LYS A 467 -12.78 -23.87 -1.54
CA LYS A 467 -12.39 -25.20 -1.05
C LYS A 467 -11.88 -25.12 0.40
N ILE A 468 -12.62 -25.76 1.32
CA ILE A 468 -12.35 -25.71 2.76
C ILE A 468 -11.54 -26.95 3.17
N PHE A 469 -10.51 -26.73 4.00
CA PHE A 469 -9.82 -27.83 4.68
C PHE A 469 -10.70 -28.46 5.77
N THR A 470 -11.07 -29.73 5.58
CA THR A 470 -12.03 -30.46 6.44
C THR A 470 -11.35 -31.31 7.50
N LYS A 471 -12.11 -31.73 8.52
CA LYS A 471 -11.63 -32.67 9.55
C LYS A 471 -11.16 -34.02 8.98
N LYS A 472 -11.71 -34.45 7.84
CA LYS A 472 -11.30 -35.71 7.18
C LYS A 472 -9.88 -35.56 6.60
N MET A 473 -9.66 -34.44 5.90
CA MET A 473 -8.37 -34.08 5.27
C MET A 473 -7.22 -34.02 6.27
N LYS A 474 -7.48 -33.71 7.55
CA LYS A 474 -6.44 -33.69 8.60
C LYS A 474 -5.60 -34.98 8.66
N LYS A 475 -6.18 -36.14 8.31
CA LYS A 475 -5.51 -37.44 8.45
C LYS A 475 -4.52 -37.75 7.33
N ASP A 476 -4.81 -37.29 6.11
CA ASP A 476 -4.20 -37.78 4.88
C ASP A 476 -3.64 -36.66 3.98
N TYR A 477 -3.87 -35.39 4.32
CA TYR A 477 -3.34 -34.27 3.54
C TYR A 477 -1.98 -33.78 4.05
N THR A 478 -1.11 -33.44 3.12
CA THR A 478 0.09 -32.62 3.37
C THR A 478 -0.28 -31.14 3.34
N ILE A 479 0.19 -30.36 4.32
CA ILE A 479 -0.04 -28.92 4.43
C ILE A 479 1.28 -28.20 4.11
N LEU A 480 1.35 -27.51 2.98
CA LEU A 480 2.53 -26.74 2.59
C LEU A 480 2.48 -25.34 3.22
N ILE A 481 3.56 -24.97 3.91
CA ILE A 481 3.76 -23.64 4.49
C ILE A 481 4.95 -22.94 3.79
N PRO A 482 4.79 -21.70 3.31
CA PRO A 482 5.88 -20.96 2.68
C PRO A 482 6.94 -20.55 3.70
N MET A 483 8.18 -20.39 3.26
CA MET A 483 9.23 -19.85 4.12
C MET A 483 8.96 -18.37 4.40
N MET A 484 9.06 -17.97 5.67
CA MET A 484 9.05 -16.55 6.04
C MET A 484 10.22 -16.19 6.95
N LEU A 485 10.36 -16.91 8.07
CA LEU A 485 11.44 -16.70 9.05
C LEU A 485 12.26 -18.00 9.15
N PRO A 486 13.46 -18.08 8.56
CA PRO A 486 14.25 -19.31 8.48
C PRO A 486 14.47 -20.01 9.83
N ILE A 487 14.83 -19.26 10.87
CA ILE A 487 15.13 -19.83 12.19
C ILE A 487 13.84 -20.31 12.87
N HIS A 488 12.79 -19.48 12.86
CA HIS A 488 11.56 -19.78 13.59
C HIS A 488 10.77 -20.89 12.91
N PHE A 489 10.65 -20.90 11.58
CA PHE A 489 9.79 -21.84 10.87
C PHE A 489 10.32 -23.29 10.93
N GLU A 490 11.64 -23.48 11.08
CA GLU A 490 12.25 -24.77 11.41
C GLU A 490 11.79 -25.35 12.75
N LEU A 491 11.31 -24.50 13.68
CA LEU A 491 10.72 -24.89 14.96
C LEU A 491 9.20 -24.98 14.90
N LEU A 492 8.55 -24.15 14.08
CA LEU A 492 7.08 -24.18 13.94
C LEU A 492 6.59 -25.43 13.20
N GLU A 493 7.33 -25.91 12.20
CA GLU A 493 7.03 -27.16 11.48
C GLU A 493 6.86 -28.37 12.42
N PRO A 494 7.89 -28.77 13.20
CA PRO A 494 7.76 -29.89 14.12
C PRO A 494 6.74 -29.62 15.23
N ALA A 495 6.60 -28.37 15.71
CA ALA A 495 5.60 -28.01 16.70
C ALA A 495 4.17 -28.33 16.23
N VAL A 496 3.81 -27.94 15.01
CA VAL A 496 2.49 -28.23 14.41
C VAL A 496 2.34 -29.72 14.11
N ASN A 497 3.39 -30.39 13.62
CA ASN A 497 3.36 -31.82 13.33
C ASN A 497 3.08 -32.66 14.57
N SER A 498 3.65 -32.28 15.71
CA SER A 498 3.38 -32.92 17.01
C SER A 498 1.94 -32.74 17.51
N CYS A 499 1.13 -31.89 16.87
CA CYS A 499 -0.30 -31.73 17.12
C CYS A 499 -1.21 -32.51 16.14
N GLY A 500 -0.60 -33.43 15.38
CA GLY A 500 -1.29 -34.37 14.50
C GLY A 500 -1.66 -33.79 13.13
N TYR A 501 -0.84 -32.90 12.59
CA TYR A 501 -0.92 -32.41 11.22
C TYR A 501 0.31 -32.89 10.45
N ASN A 502 0.23 -32.95 9.12
CA ASN A 502 1.39 -33.23 8.26
C ASN A 502 1.78 -31.95 7.54
N MET A 503 2.50 -31.06 8.22
CA MET A 503 2.97 -29.79 7.68
C MET A 503 4.38 -29.94 7.12
N HIS A 504 4.60 -29.36 5.93
CA HIS A 504 5.88 -29.35 5.23
C HIS A 504 6.28 -27.92 4.86
N LEU A 505 7.47 -27.50 5.31
CA LEU A 505 8.03 -26.17 5.08
C LEU A 505 8.76 -26.09 3.74
N LEU A 506 8.35 -25.13 2.90
CA LEU A 506 8.97 -24.84 1.60
C LEU A 506 10.24 -23.99 1.81
N ARG A 507 11.38 -24.66 1.99
CA ARG A 507 12.66 -24.04 2.38
C ARG A 507 13.36 -23.28 1.24
N GLU A 508 13.25 -23.78 0.02
CA GLU A 508 13.97 -23.23 -1.12
C GLU A 508 13.18 -22.09 -1.78
N CYS A 509 13.93 -21.08 -2.22
CA CYS A 509 13.41 -19.95 -2.97
C CYS A 509 14.51 -19.49 -3.93
N THR A 510 14.17 -19.40 -5.21
CA THR A 510 15.12 -19.10 -6.29
C THR A 510 14.55 -18.03 -7.22
N MET A 511 15.33 -17.62 -8.23
CA MET A 511 14.79 -16.76 -9.29
C MET A 511 13.63 -17.42 -10.03
N HIS A 512 13.62 -18.75 -10.15
CA HIS A 512 12.49 -19.47 -10.74
C HIS A 512 11.21 -19.26 -9.94
N THR A 513 11.31 -19.25 -8.61
CA THR A 513 10.19 -18.95 -7.71
C THR A 513 9.60 -17.56 -7.96
N VAL A 514 10.46 -16.55 -8.15
CA VAL A 514 10.02 -15.19 -8.48
C VAL A 514 9.32 -15.15 -9.84
N GLU A 515 9.91 -15.78 -10.87
CA GLU A 515 9.34 -15.86 -12.20
C GLU A 515 7.98 -16.58 -12.19
N THR A 516 7.85 -17.67 -11.45
CA THR A 516 6.59 -18.40 -11.26
C THR A 516 5.55 -17.53 -10.55
N GLY A 517 5.93 -16.80 -9.51
CA GLY A 517 5.04 -15.83 -8.86
C GLY A 517 4.53 -14.75 -9.83
N LEU A 518 5.42 -14.19 -10.67
CA LEU A 518 5.09 -13.15 -11.66
C LEU A 518 4.16 -13.64 -12.79
N LYS A 519 4.08 -14.95 -13.05
CA LYS A 519 3.13 -15.51 -14.03
C LYS A 519 1.68 -15.39 -13.54
N TYR A 520 1.45 -15.48 -12.23
CA TYR A 520 0.10 -15.64 -11.66
C TYR A 520 -0.36 -14.47 -10.78
N VAL A 521 0.58 -13.66 -10.26
CA VAL A 521 0.30 -12.51 -9.40
C VAL A 521 0.55 -11.23 -10.18
N ASN A 522 -0.38 -10.27 -10.05
CA ASN A 522 -0.25 -8.94 -10.63
C ASN A 522 1.05 -8.25 -10.17
N ASN A 523 1.82 -7.67 -11.10
CA ASN A 523 3.08 -6.97 -10.81
C ASN A 523 2.95 -5.79 -9.83
N ASP A 524 1.76 -5.21 -9.67
CA ASP A 524 1.51 -4.16 -8.69
C ASP A 524 1.29 -4.71 -7.25
N ALA A 525 1.22 -6.04 -7.09
CA ALA A 525 1.14 -6.69 -5.78
C ALA A 525 2.46 -6.49 -5.00
N CYS A 526 2.41 -6.69 -3.68
CA CYS A 526 3.63 -6.61 -2.88
C CYS A 526 4.55 -7.80 -3.17
N TYR A 527 5.85 -7.54 -3.27
CA TYR A 527 6.87 -8.56 -3.53
C TYR A 527 6.76 -9.82 -2.64
N PRO A 528 6.50 -9.72 -1.31
CA PRO A 528 6.19 -10.89 -0.49
C PRO A 528 5.07 -11.79 -1.01
N SER A 529 4.01 -11.23 -1.60
CA SER A 529 2.91 -12.02 -2.17
C SER A 529 3.35 -12.79 -3.42
N ILE A 530 4.27 -12.21 -4.21
CA ILE A 530 4.85 -12.85 -5.39
C ILE A 530 5.71 -14.03 -4.95
N LEU A 531 6.59 -13.83 -3.95
CA LEU A 531 7.44 -14.89 -3.39
C LEU A 531 6.62 -16.06 -2.83
N VAL A 532 5.68 -15.76 -1.93
CA VAL A 532 4.84 -16.80 -1.29
C VAL A 532 4.02 -17.57 -2.30
N THR A 533 3.39 -16.88 -3.25
CA THR A 533 2.59 -17.55 -4.29
C THR A 533 3.48 -18.37 -5.22
N GLY A 534 4.64 -17.83 -5.59
CA GLY A 534 5.65 -18.53 -6.39
C GLY A 534 6.07 -19.84 -5.74
N GLN A 535 6.44 -19.82 -4.45
CA GLN A 535 6.85 -21.04 -3.72
C GLN A 535 5.74 -22.09 -3.71
N MET A 536 4.50 -21.66 -3.48
CA MET A 536 3.35 -22.58 -3.42
C MET A 536 3.04 -23.21 -4.77
N ILE A 537 3.00 -22.42 -5.86
CA ILE A 537 2.70 -22.94 -7.19
C ILE A 537 3.85 -23.82 -7.69
N GLU A 538 5.11 -23.38 -7.51
CA GLU A 538 6.30 -24.16 -7.88
C GLU A 538 6.31 -25.53 -7.17
N ALA A 539 5.95 -25.57 -5.88
CA ALA A 539 5.83 -26.82 -5.14
C ALA A 539 4.73 -27.73 -5.70
N LEU A 540 3.58 -27.19 -6.13
CA LEU A 540 2.52 -28.00 -6.74
C LEU A 540 2.87 -28.47 -8.16
N GLU A 541 3.68 -27.71 -8.90
CA GLU A 541 4.17 -28.06 -10.23
C GLU A 541 5.34 -29.07 -10.21
N SER A 542 6.02 -29.24 -9.08
CA SER A 542 7.22 -30.09 -8.97
C SER A 542 6.95 -31.59 -9.17
N GLY A 543 5.71 -32.03 -8.94
CA GLY A 543 5.31 -33.44 -8.94
C GLY A 543 5.68 -34.19 -7.65
N GLU A 544 6.27 -33.53 -6.65
CA GLU A 544 6.61 -34.13 -5.36
C GLU A 544 5.39 -34.38 -4.46
N TYR A 545 4.30 -33.64 -4.69
CA TYR A 545 3.10 -33.66 -3.86
C TYR A 545 1.88 -34.14 -4.65
N ASP A 546 1.06 -34.99 -4.02
CA ASP A 546 -0.27 -35.34 -4.52
C ASP A 546 -1.19 -34.13 -4.36
N VAL A 547 -1.48 -33.44 -5.47
CA VAL A 547 -2.29 -32.21 -5.48
C VAL A 547 -3.70 -32.41 -4.92
N ASP A 548 -4.25 -33.63 -5.03
CA ASP A 548 -5.58 -33.95 -4.51
C ASP A 548 -5.57 -34.24 -3.00
N LYS A 549 -4.37 -34.41 -2.42
CA LYS A 549 -4.11 -34.57 -0.98
C LYS A 549 -3.14 -33.52 -0.44
N THR A 550 -3.12 -32.35 -1.06
CA THR A 550 -2.29 -31.24 -0.62
C THR A 550 -3.17 -30.05 -0.25
N ALA A 551 -2.79 -29.34 0.81
CA ALA A 551 -3.39 -28.08 1.23
C ALA A 551 -2.27 -27.04 1.37
N LEU A 552 -2.61 -25.77 1.20
CA LEU A 552 -1.70 -24.66 1.46
C LEU A 552 -2.10 -23.96 2.76
N ILE A 553 -1.16 -23.38 3.51
CA ILE A 553 -1.47 -22.54 4.67
C ILE A 553 -0.80 -21.18 4.56
N MET A 554 -1.55 -20.11 4.85
CA MET A 554 -1.02 -18.75 4.88
C MET A 554 -1.62 -17.94 6.05
N SER A 555 -0.81 -17.07 6.64
CA SER A 555 -1.28 -16.14 7.66
C SER A 555 -2.22 -15.08 7.08
N GLN A 556 -3.24 -14.70 7.85
CA GLN A 556 -4.17 -13.64 7.48
C GLN A 556 -4.35 -12.68 8.66
N THR A 557 -3.79 -11.47 8.52
CA THR A 557 -3.64 -10.53 9.65
C THR A 557 -4.95 -9.82 10.03
N GLY A 558 -5.86 -9.61 9.08
CA GLY A 558 -7.15 -8.94 9.31
C GLY A 558 -7.05 -7.43 9.54
N GLY A 559 -5.90 -6.83 9.23
CA GLY A 559 -5.69 -5.37 9.23
C GLY A 559 -5.84 -4.76 7.84
N GLY A 560 -5.76 -3.42 7.74
CA GLY A 560 -5.93 -2.67 6.48
C GLY A 560 -4.81 -2.83 5.42
N CYS A 561 -3.90 -3.79 5.61
CA CYS A 561 -2.76 -4.07 4.73
C CYS A 561 -3.14 -5.11 3.66
N ARG A 562 -2.34 -5.20 2.59
CA ARG A 562 -2.43 -6.24 1.53
C ARG A 562 -2.29 -7.66 2.07
N ALA A 563 -1.55 -7.86 3.18
CA ALA A 563 -1.33 -9.17 3.81
C ALA A 563 -2.63 -9.94 4.07
N THR A 564 -3.73 -9.25 4.42
CA THR A 564 -5.05 -9.87 4.61
C THR A 564 -5.58 -10.57 3.34
N ASN A 565 -5.13 -10.15 2.15
CA ASN A 565 -5.58 -10.63 0.86
C ASN A 565 -4.60 -11.59 0.16
N TYR A 566 -3.53 -12.04 0.82
CA TYR A 566 -2.60 -13.02 0.21
C TYR A 566 -3.30 -14.32 -0.16
N ILE A 567 -4.22 -14.78 0.68
CA ILE A 567 -5.06 -15.95 0.37
C ILE A 567 -5.92 -15.71 -0.90
N GLY A 568 -6.40 -14.48 -1.10
CA GLY A 568 -7.12 -14.11 -2.31
C GLY A 568 -6.23 -14.20 -3.56
N PHE A 569 -4.96 -13.77 -3.46
CA PHE A 569 -3.99 -13.93 -4.56
C PHE A 569 -3.66 -15.40 -4.82
N ILE A 570 -3.38 -16.18 -3.77
CA ILE A 570 -3.07 -17.61 -3.88
C ILE A 570 -4.22 -18.36 -4.56
N ARG A 571 -5.48 -18.10 -4.19
CA ARG A 571 -6.64 -18.73 -4.83
C ARG A 571 -6.77 -18.39 -6.32
N LYS A 572 -6.48 -17.15 -6.71
CA LYS A 572 -6.46 -16.76 -8.12
C LYS A 572 -5.37 -17.53 -8.86
N ALA A 573 -4.16 -17.55 -8.29
CA ALA A 573 -3.02 -18.25 -8.88
C ALA A 573 -3.27 -19.75 -9.02
N LEU A 574 -3.85 -20.40 -8.00
CA LEU A 574 -4.27 -21.80 -8.06
C LEU A 574 -5.24 -22.05 -9.20
N LYS A 575 -6.26 -21.21 -9.35
CA LYS A 575 -7.22 -21.33 -10.45
C LYS A 575 -6.56 -21.18 -11.82
N ASP A 576 -5.72 -20.16 -11.98
CA ASP A 576 -5.03 -19.86 -13.23
C ASP A 576 -3.98 -20.94 -13.59
N ALA A 577 -3.39 -21.60 -12.58
CA ALA A 577 -2.45 -22.70 -12.74
C ALA A 577 -3.11 -24.09 -12.87
N GLY A 578 -4.43 -24.20 -12.71
CA GLY A 578 -5.16 -25.49 -12.81
C GLY A 578 -5.21 -26.32 -11.52
N PHE A 579 -4.93 -25.70 -10.36
CA PHE A 579 -4.95 -26.31 -9.02
C PHE A 579 -6.12 -25.79 -8.14
N GLU A 580 -7.26 -25.41 -8.73
CA GLU A 580 -8.42 -24.84 -8.02
C GLU A 580 -8.99 -25.77 -6.92
N GLN A 581 -8.72 -27.08 -6.99
CA GLN A 581 -9.13 -28.06 -5.99
C GLN A 581 -8.36 -27.97 -4.67
N VAL A 582 -7.15 -27.38 -4.66
CA VAL A 582 -6.27 -27.32 -3.49
C VAL A 582 -6.84 -26.36 -2.44
N PRO A 583 -7.18 -26.82 -1.22
CA PRO A 583 -7.68 -25.95 -0.17
C PRO A 583 -6.59 -25.03 0.39
N VAL A 584 -6.96 -23.78 0.68
CA VAL A 584 -6.08 -22.80 1.32
C VAL A 584 -6.57 -22.51 2.75
N ILE A 585 -5.76 -22.87 3.74
CA ILE A 585 -6.00 -22.68 5.17
C ILE A 585 -5.60 -21.26 5.56
N SER A 586 -6.53 -20.53 6.17
CA SER A 586 -6.26 -19.23 6.78
C SER A 586 -5.81 -19.37 8.23
N LEU A 587 -4.55 -19.04 8.50
CA LEU A 587 -4.00 -18.96 9.85
C LEU A 587 -4.27 -17.56 10.44
N ASN A 588 -5.34 -17.45 11.23
CA ASN A 588 -5.72 -16.20 11.90
C ASN A 588 -6.42 -16.43 13.25
N VAL A 589 -6.34 -15.43 14.13
CA VAL A 589 -7.02 -15.44 15.46
C VAL A 589 -8.30 -14.60 15.48
N VAL A 590 -8.64 -13.96 14.35
CA VAL A 590 -9.78 -13.02 14.24
C VAL A 590 -11.05 -13.74 13.76
N GLY A 591 -10.94 -14.99 13.29
CA GLY A 591 -12.05 -15.82 12.82
C GLY A 591 -12.53 -15.49 11.40
N MET A 592 -11.65 -14.95 10.54
CA MET A 592 -12.01 -14.43 9.21
C MET A 592 -12.48 -15.52 8.24
N GLU A 593 -11.82 -16.67 8.25
CA GLU A 593 -12.22 -17.83 7.45
C GLU A 593 -12.23 -19.10 8.29
N LYS A 594 -13.29 -19.91 8.14
CA LYS A 594 -13.47 -21.15 8.89
C LYS A 594 -12.80 -22.31 8.16
N SER A 595 -11.74 -22.87 8.75
CA SER A 595 -11.16 -24.16 8.32
C SER A 595 -11.51 -25.23 9.36
N SER A 596 -12.47 -26.10 9.06
CA SER A 596 -12.98 -27.05 10.06
C SER A 596 -11.95 -28.11 10.47
N GLY A 597 -10.98 -28.40 9.60
CA GLY A 597 -9.91 -29.37 9.82
C GLY A 597 -8.67 -28.84 10.54
N PHE A 598 -8.42 -27.53 10.51
CA PHE A 598 -7.25 -26.90 11.13
C PHE A 598 -7.69 -26.01 12.30
N LYS A 599 -7.24 -26.36 13.52
CA LYS A 599 -7.61 -25.66 14.75
C LYS A 599 -6.39 -25.33 15.58
N LEU A 600 -6.26 -24.04 15.94
CA LEU A 600 -5.34 -23.56 16.95
C LEU A 600 -5.85 -23.92 18.35
N THR A 601 -5.34 -25.01 18.91
CA THR A 601 -5.63 -25.40 20.30
C THR A 601 -4.70 -24.64 21.26
N PRO A 602 -5.07 -24.44 22.54
CA PRO A 602 -4.18 -23.84 23.52
C PRO A 602 -2.82 -24.54 23.61
N HIS A 603 -2.82 -25.88 23.53
CA HIS A 603 -1.61 -26.70 23.49
C HIS A 603 -0.72 -26.40 22.28
N MET A 604 -1.31 -26.25 21.09
CA MET A 604 -0.55 -25.85 19.90
C MET A 604 -0.01 -24.42 20.03
N ILE A 605 -0.82 -23.49 20.52
CA ILE A 605 -0.41 -22.09 20.71
C ILE A 605 0.79 -22.01 21.66
N GLU A 606 0.77 -22.74 22.77
CA GLU A 606 1.89 -22.80 23.71
C GLU A 606 3.18 -23.29 23.02
N LYS A 607 3.11 -24.37 22.23
CA LYS A 607 4.26 -24.90 21.48
C LYS A 607 4.78 -23.92 20.44
N LEU A 608 3.89 -23.25 19.70
CA LEU A 608 4.26 -22.21 18.73
C LEU A 608 4.96 -21.04 19.42
N LEU A 609 4.44 -20.57 20.57
CA LEU A 609 5.07 -19.49 21.33
C LEU A 609 6.46 -19.88 21.85
N ARG A 610 6.63 -21.12 22.35
CA ARG A 610 7.95 -21.64 22.75
C ARG A 610 8.92 -21.70 21.56
N GLY A 611 8.45 -22.16 20.40
CA GLY A 611 9.24 -22.18 19.17
C GLY A 611 9.68 -20.78 18.75
N VAL A 612 8.80 -19.79 18.83
CA VAL A 612 9.18 -18.39 18.54
C VAL A 612 10.22 -17.88 19.53
N MET A 613 10.03 -18.12 20.83
CA MET A 613 10.97 -17.67 21.87
C MET A 613 12.35 -18.30 21.74
N LEU A 614 12.42 -19.60 21.42
CA LEU A 614 13.70 -20.28 21.15
C LEU A 614 14.34 -19.74 19.86
N GLY A 615 13.55 -19.50 18.82
CA GLY A 615 14.02 -18.89 17.58
C GLY A 615 14.65 -17.51 17.82
N ASP A 616 13.97 -16.64 18.56
CA ASP A 616 14.47 -15.32 18.95
C ASP A 616 15.77 -15.41 19.76
N LEU A 617 15.81 -16.30 20.77
CA LEU A 617 17.00 -16.51 21.59
C LEU A 617 18.19 -16.99 20.75
N LEU A 618 18.00 -18.03 19.93
CA LEU A 618 19.05 -18.59 19.08
C LEU A 618 19.54 -17.60 18.03
N GLN A 619 18.64 -16.83 17.42
CA GLN A 619 18.99 -15.77 16.48
C GLN A 619 19.91 -14.72 17.13
N LYS A 620 19.50 -14.22 18.31
CA LYS A 620 20.24 -13.20 19.06
C LYS A 620 21.63 -13.69 19.48
N MET A 621 21.69 -14.93 19.95
CA MET A 621 22.94 -15.59 20.36
C MET A 621 23.90 -15.80 19.18
N LEU A 622 23.37 -16.28 18.04
CA LEU A 622 24.16 -16.56 16.85
C LEU A 622 24.84 -15.30 16.32
N TYR A 623 24.08 -14.24 15.99
CA TYR A 623 24.65 -13.08 15.30
C TYR A 623 25.65 -12.29 16.15
N LYS A 624 25.39 -12.18 17.46
CA LYS A 624 26.32 -11.51 18.38
C LYS A 624 27.67 -12.24 18.47
N ASN A 625 27.64 -13.56 18.62
CA ASN A 625 28.88 -14.35 18.76
C ASN A 625 29.59 -14.52 17.43
N LYS A 626 28.87 -14.80 16.34
CA LYS A 626 29.42 -14.93 14.98
C LYS A 626 30.20 -13.68 14.55
N ALA A 627 29.75 -12.49 14.97
CA ALA A 627 30.45 -11.24 14.69
C ALA A 627 31.87 -11.19 15.28
N TYR A 628 32.15 -11.81 16.43
CA TYR A 628 33.43 -11.69 17.14
C TYR A 628 34.12 -13.02 17.47
N GLU A 629 33.57 -14.16 17.07
CA GLU A 629 34.15 -15.47 17.40
C GLU A 629 35.61 -15.59 16.94
N VAL A 630 36.46 -16.05 17.86
CA VAL A 630 37.87 -16.35 17.59
C VAL A 630 37.96 -17.57 16.67
N LYS A 631 37.28 -18.67 17.03
CA LYS A 631 37.19 -19.87 16.21
C LYS A 631 36.02 -19.76 15.23
N LYS A 632 36.32 -19.48 13.97
CA LYS A 632 35.31 -19.36 12.92
C LYS A 632 34.45 -20.62 12.80
N GLY A 633 33.14 -20.44 12.78
CA GLY A 633 32.13 -21.50 12.72
C GLY A 633 31.70 -22.07 14.08
N GLN A 634 32.31 -21.68 15.19
CA GLN A 634 31.94 -22.20 16.52
C GLN A 634 30.51 -21.83 16.90
N SER A 635 30.11 -20.58 16.67
CA SER A 635 28.76 -20.10 16.97
C SER A 635 27.71 -20.83 16.13
N GLN A 636 28.02 -21.08 14.86
CA GLN A 636 27.14 -21.81 13.95
C GLN A 636 26.99 -23.28 14.37
N MET A 637 28.07 -23.92 14.83
CA MET A 637 28.03 -25.30 15.31
C MET A 637 27.12 -25.43 16.54
N ILE A 638 27.27 -24.55 17.54
CA ILE A 638 26.44 -24.54 18.75
C ILE A 638 24.99 -24.22 18.39
N PHE A 639 24.76 -23.25 17.49
CA PHE A 639 23.42 -22.95 16.97
C PHE A 639 22.77 -24.18 16.33
N ASN A 640 23.47 -24.90 15.45
CA ASN A 640 22.91 -26.09 14.79
C ASN A 640 22.56 -27.19 15.80
N GLN A 641 23.41 -27.40 16.82
CA GLN A 641 23.13 -28.37 17.89
C GLN A 641 21.87 -27.99 18.68
N TRP A 642 21.73 -26.73 19.05
CA TRP A 642 20.55 -26.26 19.77
C TRP A 642 19.30 -26.15 18.92
N MET A 643 19.43 -25.92 17.60
CA MET A 643 18.32 -25.96 16.67
C MET A 643 17.66 -27.34 16.69
N GLU A 644 18.45 -28.41 16.54
CA GLU A 644 17.93 -29.79 16.60
C GLU A 644 17.34 -30.12 17.99
N LYS A 645 18.03 -29.80 19.09
CA LYS A 645 17.47 -29.96 20.44
C LYS A 645 16.16 -29.16 20.64
N SER A 646 16.06 -27.98 20.04
CA SER A 646 14.88 -27.12 20.14
C SER A 646 13.68 -27.71 19.40
N LYS A 647 13.90 -28.44 18.29
CA LYS A 647 12.85 -29.21 17.62
C LYS A 647 12.26 -30.28 18.56
N ASP A 648 13.09 -30.96 19.34
CA ASP A 648 12.60 -31.90 20.37
C ASP A 648 11.87 -31.18 21.52
N LEU A 649 12.39 -30.03 21.98
CA LEU A 649 11.79 -29.26 23.07
C LEU A 649 10.39 -28.74 22.74
N VAL A 650 10.15 -28.29 21.50
CA VAL A 650 8.81 -27.80 21.09
C VAL A 650 7.80 -28.94 20.87
N THR A 651 8.27 -30.18 20.67
CA THR A 651 7.39 -31.33 20.42
C THR A 651 7.03 -32.09 21.69
N ILE A 652 8.00 -32.44 22.54
CA ILE A 652 7.79 -33.28 23.73
C ILE A 652 8.27 -32.63 25.04
N GLY A 653 8.96 -31.49 24.98
CA GLY A 653 9.56 -30.85 26.15
C GLY A 653 8.54 -30.29 27.15
N SER A 654 8.77 -30.55 28.44
CA SER A 654 8.01 -29.93 29.53
C SER A 654 8.41 -28.46 29.73
N SER A 655 7.64 -27.71 30.52
CA SER A 655 8.01 -26.33 30.88
C SER A 655 9.34 -26.26 31.65
N LYS A 656 9.68 -27.32 32.40
CA LYS A 656 10.95 -27.44 33.12
C LYS A 656 12.11 -27.63 32.15
N ASP A 657 11.94 -28.47 31.13
CA ASP A 657 12.96 -28.72 30.11
C ASP A 657 13.21 -27.48 29.28
N PHE A 658 12.15 -26.75 28.90
CA PHE A 658 12.24 -25.46 28.22
C PHE A 658 13.05 -24.45 29.04
N LYS A 659 12.70 -24.29 30.33
CA LYS A 659 13.43 -23.40 31.23
C LYS A 659 14.91 -23.80 31.33
N GLN A 660 15.20 -25.07 31.54
CA GLN A 660 16.58 -25.56 31.65
C GLN A 660 17.36 -25.30 30.35
N ALA A 661 16.76 -25.55 29.20
CA ALA A 661 17.35 -25.29 27.89
C ALA A 661 17.69 -23.81 27.69
N VAL A 662 16.82 -22.87 28.09
CA VAL A 662 17.09 -21.43 28.01
C VAL A 662 18.39 -21.05 28.72
N TYR A 663 18.58 -21.51 29.97
CA TYR A 663 19.82 -21.21 30.71
C TYR A 663 21.04 -21.89 30.10
N GLN A 664 20.92 -23.14 29.64
CA GLN A 664 22.01 -23.87 28.99
C GLN A 664 22.43 -23.25 27.66
N ILE A 665 21.47 -22.80 26.83
CA ILE A 665 21.76 -22.05 25.59
C ILE A 665 22.59 -20.82 25.93
N VAL A 666 22.11 -19.99 26.85
CA VAL A 666 22.80 -18.74 27.22
C VAL A 666 24.22 -19.06 27.75
N GLU A 667 24.36 -20.06 28.61
CA GLU A 667 25.65 -20.50 29.16
C GLU A 667 26.63 -20.98 28.09
N GLU A 668 26.21 -21.86 27.18
CA GLU A 668 27.08 -22.39 26.11
C GLU A 668 27.53 -21.29 25.15
N PHE A 669 26.64 -20.37 24.78
CA PHE A 669 27.02 -19.21 23.98
C PHE A 669 27.89 -18.22 24.75
N GLU A 670 27.68 -18.04 26.05
CA GLU A 670 28.54 -17.20 26.91
C GLU A 670 29.99 -17.70 26.92
N ASN A 671 30.19 -19.02 26.87
CA ASN A 671 31.51 -19.66 26.88
C ASN A 671 32.28 -19.55 25.55
N ILE A 672 31.69 -19.04 24.47
CA ILE A 672 32.39 -18.79 23.21
C ILE A 672 33.41 -17.65 23.39
N GLU A 673 34.66 -17.87 23.01
CA GLU A 673 35.68 -16.83 23.08
C GLU A 673 35.47 -15.79 21.95
N LEU A 674 35.46 -14.50 22.32
CA LEU A 674 35.24 -13.37 21.41
C LEU A 674 36.47 -12.45 21.35
N ASP A 675 36.92 -12.12 20.15
CA ASP A 675 37.92 -11.07 19.92
C ASP A 675 37.24 -9.70 19.82
N LEU A 676 37.25 -8.96 20.93
CA LEU A 676 36.70 -7.61 21.03
C LEU A 676 37.76 -6.51 20.80
N SER A 677 38.97 -6.86 20.34
CA SER A 677 40.04 -5.88 20.07
C SER A 677 39.69 -4.91 18.94
N LYS A 678 38.85 -5.34 17.99
CA LYS A 678 38.33 -4.51 16.89
C LYS A 678 36.83 -4.38 17.00
N LYS A 679 36.35 -3.18 17.31
CA LYS A 679 34.91 -2.90 17.28
C LYS A 679 34.39 -2.92 15.85
N LYS A 680 33.23 -3.54 15.68
CA LYS A 680 32.50 -3.54 14.41
C LYS A 680 31.32 -2.56 14.47
N PRO A 681 30.97 -1.89 13.36
CA PRO A 681 29.73 -1.13 13.31
C PRO A 681 28.53 -2.05 13.53
N LYS A 682 27.67 -1.72 14.49
CA LYS A 682 26.40 -2.41 14.69
C LYS A 682 25.39 -1.91 13.66
N VAL A 683 24.70 -2.83 12.97
CA VAL A 683 23.69 -2.52 11.97
C VAL A 683 22.40 -3.28 12.27
N GLY A 684 21.33 -2.54 12.54
CA GLY A 684 19.99 -3.08 12.74
C GLY A 684 19.24 -3.22 11.42
N ILE A 685 18.51 -4.32 11.24
CA ILE A 685 17.62 -4.51 10.08
C ILE A 685 16.17 -4.45 10.56
N VAL A 686 15.42 -3.49 10.03
CA VAL A 686 14.00 -3.28 10.34
C VAL A 686 13.21 -3.21 9.05
N GLY A 687 11.88 -3.35 9.10
CA GLY A 687 11.06 -3.20 7.90
C GLY A 687 9.89 -4.16 7.80
N GLU A 688 9.45 -4.41 6.57
CA GLU A 688 8.30 -5.28 6.29
C GLU A 688 8.60 -6.73 6.67
N ILE A 689 7.66 -7.36 7.37
CA ILE A 689 7.85 -8.64 8.06
C ILE A 689 8.49 -9.76 7.23
N LEU A 690 8.09 -9.98 5.98
CA LEU A 690 8.60 -11.10 5.19
C LEU A 690 9.99 -10.77 4.66
N VAL A 691 10.15 -9.64 3.97
CA VAL A 691 11.47 -9.26 3.44
C VAL A 691 12.47 -8.99 4.56
N LYS A 692 12.01 -8.62 5.77
CA LYS A 692 12.87 -8.43 6.94
C LYS A 692 13.73 -9.66 7.26
N TYR A 693 13.16 -10.85 7.16
CA TYR A 693 13.80 -12.10 7.56
C TYR A 693 14.13 -13.04 6.39
N HIS A 694 13.39 -12.97 5.29
CA HIS A 694 13.54 -13.92 4.18
C HIS A 694 14.85 -13.68 3.40
N PRO A 695 15.81 -14.62 3.38
CA PRO A 695 17.15 -14.38 2.81
C PRO A 695 17.09 -14.04 1.31
N PHE A 696 16.36 -14.84 0.52
CA PHE A 696 16.22 -14.56 -0.90
C PHE A 696 15.45 -13.25 -1.18
N GLY A 697 14.33 -13.02 -0.47
CA GLY A 697 13.50 -11.82 -0.63
C GLY A 697 14.18 -10.49 -0.27
N ASN A 698 15.33 -10.52 0.41
CA ASN A 698 16.14 -9.33 0.71
C ASN A 698 17.55 -9.41 0.12
N ASN A 699 17.77 -10.28 -0.87
CA ASN A 699 19.06 -10.48 -1.54
C ASN A 699 20.22 -10.71 -0.54
N HIS A 700 19.94 -11.52 0.49
CA HIS A 700 20.89 -11.94 1.51
C HIS A 700 21.56 -10.76 2.22
N VAL A 701 20.76 -9.75 2.59
CA VAL A 701 21.23 -8.50 3.22
C VAL A 701 22.10 -8.74 4.46
N THR A 702 21.78 -9.74 5.26
CA THR A 702 22.54 -10.11 6.46
C THR A 702 23.95 -10.56 6.10
N ASP A 703 24.09 -11.45 5.11
CA ASP A 703 25.39 -11.95 4.65
C ASP A 703 26.23 -10.83 4.04
N LEU A 704 25.59 -9.92 3.30
CA LEU A 704 26.25 -8.74 2.74
C LEU A 704 26.78 -7.80 3.83
N LEU A 705 25.99 -7.51 4.87
CA LEU A 705 26.40 -6.66 5.99
C LEU A 705 27.55 -7.29 6.79
N GLU A 706 27.47 -8.60 7.07
CA GLU A 706 28.56 -9.34 7.74
C GLU A 706 29.85 -9.31 6.91
N LYS A 707 29.75 -9.49 5.58
CA LYS A 707 30.88 -9.40 4.65
C LYS A 707 31.50 -8.00 4.61
N GLU A 708 30.68 -6.95 4.76
CA GLU A 708 31.15 -5.57 4.89
C GLU A 708 31.71 -5.25 6.30
N GLY A 709 31.69 -6.22 7.21
CA GLY A 709 32.31 -6.14 8.54
C GLY A 709 31.39 -5.64 9.65
N ALA A 710 30.07 -5.71 9.49
CA ALA A 710 29.10 -5.32 10.51
C ALA A 710 28.86 -6.40 11.58
N GLU A 711 28.45 -5.98 12.77
CA GLU A 711 27.66 -6.79 13.71
C GLU A 711 26.18 -6.59 13.36
N VAL A 712 25.53 -7.60 12.80
CA VAL A 712 24.12 -7.51 12.37
C VAL A 712 23.20 -7.77 13.56
N VAL A 713 22.17 -6.94 13.70
CA VAL A 713 21.13 -7.10 14.73
C VAL A 713 19.77 -7.20 14.05
N LEU A 714 19.08 -8.30 14.32
CA LEU A 714 17.71 -8.55 13.86
C LEU A 714 16.74 -8.47 15.04
N PRO A 715 15.51 -7.96 14.84
CA PRO A 715 14.55 -7.79 15.91
C PRO A 715 13.86 -9.11 16.27
N ASP A 716 13.47 -9.22 17.53
CA ASP A 716 12.76 -10.38 18.07
C ASP A 716 11.36 -10.47 17.43
N PHE A 717 11.02 -11.63 16.87
CA PHE A 717 9.72 -11.86 16.24
C PHE A 717 8.58 -11.82 17.27
N MET A 718 8.85 -12.21 18.52
CA MET A 718 7.90 -12.06 19.62
C MET A 718 7.49 -10.60 19.86
N GLY A 719 8.36 -9.63 19.55
CA GLY A 719 8.03 -8.21 19.58
C GLY A 719 6.85 -7.87 18.64
N PHE A 720 6.85 -8.43 17.42
CA PHE A 720 5.74 -8.24 16.48
C PHE A 720 4.44 -8.92 16.97
N ILE A 721 4.52 -10.10 17.58
CA ILE A 721 3.35 -10.78 18.18
C ILE A 721 2.74 -9.94 19.30
N LYS A 722 3.58 -9.39 20.19
CA LYS A 722 3.14 -8.46 21.24
C LYS A 722 2.51 -7.20 20.65
N TYR A 723 3.13 -6.61 19.64
CA TYR A 723 2.57 -5.46 18.92
C TYR A 723 1.15 -5.75 18.41
N MET A 724 0.92 -6.88 17.74
CA MET A 724 -0.42 -7.25 17.26
C MET A 724 -1.44 -7.33 18.41
N ALA A 725 -1.05 -7.85 19.58
CA ALA A 725 -1.90 -7.88 20.75
C ALA A 725 -2.21 -6.48 21.31
N THR A 726 -1.32 -5.49 21.14
CA THR A 726 -1.62 -4.10 21.53
C THR A 726 -2.69 -3.43 20.67
N ASN A 727 -2.90 -3.87 19.42
CA ASN A 727 -3.75 -3.16 18.47
C ASN A 727 -5.18 -2.94 18.99
N LYS A 728 -5.80 -3.97 19.58
CA LYS A 728 -7.15 -3.86 20.18
C LYS A 728 -7.17 -2.97 21.42
N ILE A 729 -6.09 -2.93 22.19
CA ILE A 729 -5.94 -2.07 23.37
C ILE A 729 -5.89 -0.61 22.93
N THR A 730 -5.03 -0.31 21.96
CA THR A 730 -4.77 1.03 21.46
C THR A 730 -5.96 1.60 20.70
N PHE A 731 -6.64 0.83 19.83
CA PHE A 731 -7.87 1.31 19.18
C PHE A 731 -9.05 1.45 20.14
N ASN A 732 -9.13 0.69 21.22
CA ASN A 732 -10.11 0.95 22.27
C ASN A 732 -9.80 2.28 22.99
N LYS A 733 -8.52 2.60 23.24
CA LYS A 733 -8.11 3.89 23.83
C LYS A 733 -8.37 5.07 22.88
N LEU A 734 -7.98 4.96 21.62
CA LEU A 734 -8.04 6.06 20.64
C LEU A 734 -9.41 6.25 20.02
N LEU A 735 -10.16 5.17 19.76
CA LEU A 735 -11.42 5.22 19.01
C LEU A 735 -12.63 4.69 19.81
N ASN A 736 -12.44 4.25 21.06
CA ASN A 736 -13.51 3.73 21.92
C ASN A 736 -14.31 2.56 21.28
N THR A 737 -13.59 1.61 20.69
CA THR A 737 -14.16 0.46 19.94
C THR A 737 -14.70 -0.66 20.84
N ASN A 738 -13.89 -1.65 21.20
CA ASN A 738 -14.33 -2.88 21.89
C ASN A 738 -13.52 -3.16 23.18
N LYS A 739 -14.16 -2.98 24.34
CA LYS A 739 -13.56 -3.18 25.67
C LYS A 739 -13.21 -4.64 25.95
N THR A 740 -14.05 -5.60 25.56
CA THR A 740 -13.83 -7.03 25.84
C THR A 740 -12.60 -7.55 25.09
N ALA A 741 -12.47 -7.22 23.81
CA ALA A 741 -11.30 -7.59 23.01
C ALA A 741 -10.00 -6.97 23.56
N SER A 742 -10.07 -5.74 24.08
CA SER A 742 -8.95 -5.08 24.77
C SER A 742 -8.50 -5.84 26.02
N THR A 743 -9.44 -6.29 26.87
CA THR A 743 -9.12 -7.07 28.08
C THR A 743 -8.46 -8.41 27.75
N ILE A 744 -9.00 -9.16 26.77
CA ILE A 744 -8.42 -10.45 26.33
C ILE A 744 -6.97 -10.24 25.84
N SER A 745 -6.74 -9.18 25.07
CA SER A 745 -5.41 -8.88 24.53
C SER A 745 -4.40 -8.52 25.64
N LYS A 746 -4.83 -7.84 26.71
CA LYS A 746 -4.00 -7.58 27.89
C LYS A 746 -3.61 -8.88 28.62
N ILE A 747 -4.56 -9.80 28.76
CA ILE A 747 -4.30 -11.11 29.40
C ILE A 747 -3.28 -11.89 28.57
N ALA A 748 -3.44 -11.92 27.24
CA ALA A 748 -2.49 -12.58 26.33
C ALA A 748 -1.07 -11.97 26.44
N LEU A 749 -0.95 -10.65 26.47
CA LEU A 749 0.34 -9.97 26.67
C LEU A 749 1.01 -10.35 28.00
N ASN A 750 0.24 -10.36 29.09
CA ASN A 750 0.76 -10.75 30.40
C ASN A 750 1.24 -12.21 30.43
N LEU A 751 0.52 -13.11 29.75
CA LEU A 751 0.91 -14.51 29.63
C LEU A 751 2.22 -14.68 28.83
N ILE A 752 2.35 -13.98 27.71
CA ILE A 752 3.59 -13.97 26.91
C ILE A 752 4.76 -13.45 27.75
N ASN A 753 4.57 -12.33 28.47
CA ASN A 753 5.62 -11.76 29.33
C ASN A 753 6.05 -12.69 30.47
N LEU A 754 5.12 -13.51 30.98
CA LEU A 754 5.41 -14.53 31.99
C LEU A 754 6.23 -15.69 31.39
N MET A 755 5.89 -16.14 30.19
CA MET A 755 6.62 -17.20 29.49
C MET A 755 8.05 -16.78 29.13
N GLU A 756 8.29 -15.51 28.85
CA GLU A 756 9.63 -14.96 28.57
C GLU A 756 10.49 -14.72 29.81
N LYS A 757 9.94 -14.83 31.02
CA LYS A 757 10.63 -14.45 32.26
C LYS A 757 12.01 -15.08 32.38
N ASP A 758 12.10 -16.40 32.14
CA ASP A 758 13.37 -17.11 32.27
C ASP A 758 14.41 -16.69 31.21
N ILE A 759 13.96 -16.30 30.01
CA ILE A 759 14.85 -15.76 28.97
C ILE A 759 15.37 -14.38 29.40
N ARG A 760 14.50 -13.52 29.93
CA ARG A 760 14.87 -12.20 30.47
C ARG A 760 15.90 -12.35 31.60
N ASP A 761 15.63 -13.24 32.56
CA ASP A 761 16.50 -13.49 33.70
C ASP A 761 17.85 -14.07 33.26
N ALA A 762 17.88 -14.98 32.29
CA ALA A 762 19.12 -15.54 31.76
C ALA A 762 19.95 -14.51 30.99
N LEU A 763 19.33 -13.72 30.11
CA LEU A 763 20.01 -12.67 29.34
C LEU A 763 20.58 -11.56 30.25
N SER A 764 19.86 -11.16 31.30
CA SER A 764 20.33 -10.13 32.24
C SER A 764 21.62 -10.49 32.99
N LYS A 765 21.98 -11.78 33.05
CA LYS A 765 23.19 -12.28 33.69
C LYS A 765 24.37 -12.45 32.72
N SER A 766 24.14 -12.31 31.41
CA SER A 766 25.20 -12.41 30.41
C SER A 766 26.15 -11.21 30.47
N LYS A 767 27.44 -11.45 30.19
CA LYS A 767 28.48 -10.41 30.10
C LYS A 767 28.69 -9.91 28.67
N LYS A 768 27.98 -10.48 27.69
CA LYS A 768 28.19 -10.22 26.25
C LYS A 768 27.32 -9.11 25.65
N ASP A 769 26.58 -8.33 26.46
CA ASP A 769 25.80 -7.18 25.97
C ASP A 769 24.84 -7.57 24.82
N TYR A 770 24.00 -8.57 25.07
CA TYR A 770 22.89 -8.92 24.17
C TYR A 770 21.78 -7.88 24.30
N LEU A 771 21.11 -7.56 23.19
CA LEU A 771 19.93 -6.68 23.23
C LEU A 771 18.84 -7.30 24.13
N PRO A 772 18.28 -6.57 25.10
CA PRO A 772 17.24 -7.11 25.97
C PRO A 772 16.01 -7.54 25.17
N LEU A 773 15.14 -8.35 25.81
CA LEU A 773 13.86 -8.70 25.23
C LEU A 773 12.98 -7.46 25.11
N THR A 774 12.21 -7.40 24.02
CA THR A 774 11.27 -6.32 23.75
C THR A 774 10.24 -6.14 24.87
N ASP A 775 10.24 -4.97 25.52
CA ASP A 775 9.12 -4.47 26.30
C ASP A 775 8.23 -3.60 25.41
N ILE A 776 7.03 -4.10 25.12
CA ILE A 776 6.12 -3.44 24.19
C ILE A 776 5.61 -2.09 24.71
N TRP A 777 5.56 -1.89 26.03
CA TRP A 777 5.10 -0.63 26.62
C TRP A 777 6.21 0.43 26.62
N ASP A 778 7.46 0.01 26.86
CA ASP A 778 8.63 0.87 26.67
C ASP A 778 8.75 1.30 25.20
N LEU A 779 8.65 0.37 24.25
CA LEU A 779 8.61 0.69 22.82
C LEU A 779 7.51 1.70 22.44
N GLN A 780 6.31 1.54 23.00
CA GLN A 780 5.21 2.46 22.78
C GLN A 780 5.54 3.88 23.31
N ASP A 781 6.33 3.97 24.37
CA ASP A 781 6.75 5.24 24.95
C ASP A 781 7.89 5.89 24.14
N LYS A 782 8.81 5.11 23.57
CA LYS A 782 9.90 5.61 22.71
C LYS A 782 9.42 6.33 21.45
N VAL A 783 8.27 5.92 20.90
CA VAL A 783 7.70 6.55 19.69
C VAL A 783 6.95 7.87 19.96
N LYS A 784 6.71 8.22 21.24
CA LYS A 784 6.09 9.50 21.59
C LYS A 784 6.92 10.66 21.04
N GLY A 785 6.24 11.62 20.42
CA GLY A 785 6.87 12.76 19.76
C GLY A 785 7.40 12.49 18.35
N ILE A 786 7.43 11.23 17.89
CA ILE A 786 7.84 10.87 16.53
C ILE A 786 6.62 10.46 15.69
N LEU A 787 5.78 9.57 16.23
CA LEU A 787 4.64 9.00 15.52
C LEU A 787 3.54 8.62 16.52
N SER A 788 2.29 8.80 16.12
CA SER A 788 1.14 8.31 16.88
C SER A 788 1.03 6.78 16.84
N ILE A 789 0.74 6.18 17.99
CA ILE A 789 0.44 4.74 18.16
C ILE A 789 -0.87 4.31 17.48
N GLY A 790 -1.65 5.25 16.94
CA GLY A 790 -2.81 4.97 16.09
C GLY A 790 -2.43 4.33 14.75
N ASN A 791 -1.16 4.40 14.34
CA ASN A 791 -0.67 3.73 13.15
C ASN A 791 -0.57 2.21 13.38
N GLN A 792 -1.56 1.46 12.89
CA GLN A 792 -1.69 0.01 13.15
C GLN A 792 -1.70 -0.88 11.89
N THR A 793 -1.46 -0.30 10.71
CA THR A 793 -1.48 -1.09 9.47
C THR A 793 -0.08 -1.59 9.14
N GLY A 794 0.05 -2.85 8.72
CA GLY A 794 1.36 -3.49 8.55
C GLY A 794 2.05 -3.64 9.90
N GLU A 795 3.31 -3.21 9.97
CA GLU A 795 4.11 -3.11 11.20
C GLU A 795 3.69 -1.92 12.06
N GLY A 796 3.01 -0.92 11.47
CA GLY A 796 2.51 0.26 12.18
C GLY A 796 3.59 0.97 12.99
N TRP A 797 3.22 1.50 14.17
CA TRP A 797 4.13 2.23 15.05
C TRP A 797 5.30 1.38 15.57
N PHE A 798 5.19 0.04 15.54
CA PHE A 798 6.24 -0.85 16.03
C PHE A 798 7.52 -0.74 15.20
N LEU A 799 7.43 -0.55 13.88
CA LEU A 799 8.61 -0.34 13.03
C LEU A 799 9.42 0.89 13.46
N THR A 800 8.73 2.00 13.75
CA THR A 800 9.38 3.22 14.26
C THR A 800 9.99 2.99 15.64
N ALA A 801 9.33 2.18 16.48
CA ALA A 801 9.80 1.85 17.81
C ALA A 801 11.08 0.99 17.77
N GLU A 802 11.16 -0.01 16.88
CA GLU A 802 12.35 -0.83 16.64
C GLU A 802 13.55 0.08 16.29
N MET A 803 13.35 1.08 15.41
CA MET A 803 14.42 2.03 15.07
C MET A 803 14.89 2.84 16.28
N ALA A 804 13.96 3.37 17.07
CA ALA A 804 14.29 4.16 18.25
C ALA A 804 15.00 3.33 19.32
N GLU A 805 14.53 2.10 19.59
CA GLU A 805 15.15 1.16 20.52
C GLU A 805 16.59 0.83 20.12
N TYR A 806 16.82 0.56 18.84
CA TYR A 806 18.15 0.27 18.31
C TYR A 806 19.10 1.43 18.54
N ILE A 807 18.69 2.65 18.21
CA ILE A 807 19.52 3.83 18.40
C ILE A 807 19.84 4.04 19.89
N GLU A 808 18.86 3.88 20.78
CA GLU A 808 19.05 3.99 22.24
C GLU A 808 20.01 2.93 22.81
N HIS A 809 20.12 1.77 22.16
CA HIS A 809 21.09 0.71 22.49
C HIS A 809 22.40 0.78 21.68
N GLY A 810 22.70 1.94 21.08
CA GLY A 810 23.96 2.18 20.36
C GLY A 810 24.04 1.52 18.98
N ILE A 811 22.92 1.07 18.42
CA ILE A 811 22.78 0.55 17.05
C ILE A 811 22.24 1.68 16.18
N GLU A 812 23.11 2.62 15.83
CA GLU A 812 22.70 3.84 15.12
C GLU A 812 22.58 3.66 13.61
N ASN A 813 23.13 2.57 13.06
CA ASN A 813 23.05 2.26 11.64
C ASN A 813 21.87 1.32 11.41
N ILE A 814 20.91 1.73 10.58
CA ILE A 814 19.68 1.00 10.36
C ILE A 814 19.43 0.84 8.87
N VAL A 815 19.24 -0.40 8.43
CA VAL A 815 18.71 -0.71 7.10
C VAL A 815 17.21 -0.95 7.25
N CYS A 816 16.41 -0.07 6.66
CA CYS A 816 14.95 -0.17 6.67
C CYS A 816 14.48 -0.79 5.34
N ILE A 817 14.13 -2.08 5.36
CA ILE A 817 13.86 -2.87 4.17
C ILE A 817 12.37 -3.08 3.92
N GLN A 818 11.92 -2.91 2.68
CA GLN A 818 10.50 -2.97 2.35
C GLN A 818 10.26 -3.36 0.90
N PRO A 819 9.08 -3.91 0.57
CA PRO A 819 8.69 -4.03 -0.82
C PRO A 819 8.47 -2.65 -1.45
N PHE A 820 8.71 -2.54 -2.75
CA PHE A 820 8.40 -1.34 -3.51
C PHE A 820 6.95 -0.90 -3.29
N ALA A 821 6.75 0.42 -3.13
CA ALA A 821 5.45 1.03 -2.82
C ALA A 821 4.72 0.40 -1.60
N CYS A 822 5.44 0.03 -0.55
CA CYS A 822 4.84 -0.38 0.72
C CYS A 822 4.05 0.77 1.39
N LEU A 823 2.72 0.74 1.25
CA LEU A 823 1.85 1.82 1.74
C LEU A 823 2.06 2.19 3.23
N PRO A 824 2.09 1.23 4.18
CA PRO A 824 2.32 1.58 5.58
C PRO A 824 3.70 2.22 5.81
N ASN A 825 4.75 1.69 5.19
CA ASN A 825 6.11 2.17 5.44
C ASN A 825 6.39 3.55 4.82
N HIS A 826 5.59 4.02 3.86
CA HIS A 826 5.61 5.45 3.49
C HIS A 826 5.32 6.37 4.69
N VAL A 827 4.49 5.90 5.64
CA VAL A 827 4.16 6.62 6.86
C VAL A 827 5.13 6.30 7.99
N VAL A 828 5.23 5.02 8.37
CA VAL A 828 5.89 4.59 9.61
C VAL A 828 7.38 4.27 9.46
N GLY A 829 7.87 4.18 8.21
CA GLY A 829 9.27 3.94 7.87
C GLY A 829 9.92 5.22 7.32
N LYS A 830 9.68 5.52 6.05
CA LYS A 830 10.25 6.69 5.35
C LYS A 830 9.79 8.02 5.96
N GLY A 831 8.51 8.14 6.31
CA GLY A 831 7.91 9.38 6.82
C GLY A 831 8.42 9.85 8.18
N VAL A 832 9.09 8.99 8.95
CA VAL A 832 9.63 9.31 10.30
C VAL A 832 11.13 9.59 10.31
N ILE A 833 11.87 9.26 9.23
CA ILE A 833 13.34 9.32 9.20
C ILE A 833 13.85 10.73 9.54
N LYS A 834 13.22 11.78 9.00
CA LYS A 834 13.60 13.17 9.28
C LYS A 834 13.50 13.49 10.78
N THR A 835 12.37 13.16 11.41
CA THR A 835 12.16 13.37 12.85
C THR A 835 13.10 12.53 13.71
N ILE A 836 13.36 11.27 13.33
CA ILE A 836 14.33 10.42 14.04
C ILE A 836 15.73 11.03 13.98
N ARG A 837 16.19 11.48 12.81
CA ARG A 837 17.51 12.12 12.66
C ARG A 837 17.62 13.44 13.42
N GLN A 838 16.53 14.19 13.56
CA GLN A 838 16.49 15.39 14.41
C GLN A 838 16.64 15.05 15.90
N LYS A 839 16.01 13.96 16.36
CA LYS A 839 16.10 13.50 17.75
C LYS A 839 17.43 12.79 18.06
N TYR A 840 17.98 12.08 17.08
CA TYR A 840 19.20 11.28 17.19
C TYR A 840 20.17 11.61 16.05
N PRO A 841 21.08 12.59 16.22
CA PRO A 841 21.92 13.11 15.14
C PRO A 841 22.84 12.08 14.47
N PHE A 842 23.26 11.03 15.21
CA PHE A 842 24.09 9.95 14.67
C PHE A 842 23.30 8.86 13.95
N ALA A 843 21.96 8.95 13.89
CA ALA A 843 21.11 7.95 13.25
C ALA A 843 21.36 7.89 11.73
N ASN A 844 22.00 6.80 11.31
CA ASN A 844 22.33 6.50 9.93
C ASN A 844 21.33 5.48 9.36
N ILE A 845 20.17 5.98 8.92
CA ILE A 845 19.06 5.15 8.44
C ILE A 845 19.03 5.17 6.91
N SER A 846 19.03 4.00 6.27
CA SER A 846 18.90 3.84 4.82
C SER A 846 17.66 3.01 4.46
N PRO A 847 16.63 3.60 3.81
CA PRO A 847 15.50 2.85 3.28
C PRO A 847 15.87 2.17 1.95
N ILE A 848 15.59 0.87 1.86
CA ILE A 848 15.89 0.04 0.68
C ILE A 848 14.62 -0.66 0.22
N ASP A 849 14.27 -0.44 -1.04
CA ASP A 849 13.10 -1.03 -1.67
C ASP A 849 13.51 -2.31 -2.43
N TYR A 850 12.76 -3.39 -2.21
CA TYR A 850 12.90 -4.68 -2.87
C TYR A 850 11.69 -4.95 -3.77
N ASP A 851 11.96 -5.46 -4.96
CA ASP A 851 10.98 -5.76 -5.99
C ASP A 851 11.60 -6.73 -7.02
N PRO A 852 10.82 -7.58 -7.71
CA PRO A 852 11.35 -8.49 -8.73
C PRO A 852 12.14 -7.78 -9.84
N GLY A 853 11.80 -6.53 -10.15
CA GLY A 853 12.48 -5.74 -11.19
C GLY A 853 13.60 -4.82 -10.67
N ALA A 854 13.85 -4.77 -9.35
CA ALA A 854 14.83 -3.86 -8.78
C ALA A 854 16.27 -4.34 -9.03
N SER A 855 17.18 -3.40 -9.35
CA SER A 855 18.59 -3.71 -9.52
C SER A 855 19.23 -4.08 -8.17
N GLU A 856 19.67 -5.33 -8.04
CA GLU A 856 20.45 -5.81 -6.88
C GLU A 856 21.69 -4.94 -6.64
N THR A 857 22.34 -4.49 -7.72
CA THR A 857 23.52 -3.60 -7.65
C THR A 857 23.19 -2.28 -6.96
N ASN A 858 22.02 -1.70 -7.22
CA ASN A 858 21.60 -0.45 -6.57
C ASN A 858 21.38 -0.66 -5.07
N GLN A 859 20.74 -1.76 -4.68
CA GLN A 859 20.54 -2.11 -3.27
C GLN A 859 21.88 -2.34 -2.55
N ALA A 860 22.78 -3.12 -3.15
CA ALA A 860 24.11 -3.37 -2.60
C ALA A 860 24.92 -2.07 -2.47
N ASN A 861 24.85 -1.17 -3.44
CA ASN A 861 25.52 0.13 -3.36
C ASN A 861 25.00 0.99 -2.20
N ARG A 862 23.68 1.02 -1.95
CA ARG A 862 23.11 1.72 -0.79
C ARG A 862 23.60 1.16 0.54
N ILE A 863 23.73 -0.17 0.64
CA ILE A 863 24.26 -0.84 1.83
C ILE A 863 25.73 -0.49 2.05
N LYS A 864 26.55 -0.54 0.99
CA LYS A 864 27.98 -0.17 1.06
C LYS A 864 28.19 1.29 1.45
N LEU A 865 27.36 2.20 0.94
CA LEU A 865 27.38 3.62 1.34
C LEU A 865 27.04 3.79 2.82
N LEU A 866 25.97 3.13 3.31
CA LEU A 866 25.63 3.12 4.73
C LEU A 866 26.77 2.59 5.58
N MET A 867 27.43 1.51 5.15
CA MET A 867 28.57 0.91 5.84
C MET A 867 29.81 1.81 5.86
N THR A 868 30.01 2.60 4.82
CA THR A 868 31.10 3.59 4.78
C THR A 868 30.90 4.65 5.86
N VAL A 869 29.70 5.24 5.92
CA VAL A 869 29.32 6.19 6.96
C VAL A 869 29.41 5.56 8.36
N ALA A 870 28.95 4.31 8.51
CA ALA A 870 28.99 3.58 9.77
C ALA A 870 30.44 3.41 10.30
N LYS A 871 31.38 3.05 9.42
CA LYS A 871 32.80 2.90 9.75
C LYS A 871 33.43 4.24 10.13
N ASP A 872 33.09 5.32 9.45
CA ASP A 872 33.64 6.64 9.74
C ASP A 872 33.10 7.22 11.05
N ASN A 873 31.80 7.08 11.32
CA ASN A 873 31.20 7.44 12.62
C ASN A 873 31.84 6.66 13.77
N LEU A 874 32.11 5.36 13.58
CA LEU A 874 32.79 4.55 14.59
C LEU A 874 34.20 5.07 14.89
N LYS A 875 34.99 5.40 13.86
CA LYS A 875 36.34 5.99 14.03
C LYS A 875 36.31 7.33 14.77
N ILE A 876 35.30 8.17 14.49
CA ILE A 876 35.14 9.46 15.17
C ILE A 876 34.89 9.23 16.66
N LYS A 877 33.95 8.35 17.01
CA LYS A 877 33.65 8.01 18.41
C LYS A 877 34.84 7.39 19.15
N GLU A 878 35.62 6.56 18.48
CA GLU A 878 36.84 6.00 19.06
C GLU A 878 37.88 7.09 19.34
N LYS A 879 38.06 8.06 18.43
CA LYS A 879 38.95 9.22 18.64
C LYS A 879 38.46 10.12 19.78
N GLU A 880 37.16 10.42 19.85
CA GLU A 880 36.57 11.21 20.93
C GLU A 880 36.75 10.54 22.28
N LYS A 881 36.50 9.22 22.36
CA LYS A 881 36.73 8.45 23.58
C LYS A 881 38.21 8.48 24.00
N LEU A 882 39.13 8.26 23.07
CA LEU A 882 40.57 8.34 23.35
C LEU A 882 41.01 9.74 23.81
N ALA A 883 40.37 10.80 23.32
CA ALA A 883 40.64 12.16 23.78
C ALA A 883 40.13 12.39 25.21
N LEU A 884 38.89 11.96 25.51
CA LEU A 884 38.31 12.02 26.86
C LEU A 884 39.11 11.20 27.88
N ASP A 885 39.53 9.99 27.52
CA ASP A 885 40.35 9.14 28.39
C ASP A 885 41.71 9.80 28.70
N LYS A 886 42.32 10.48 27.71
CA LYS A 886 43.56 11.26 27.91
C LYS A 886 43.36 12.51 28.78
N GLU A 887 42.23 13.20 28.64
CA GLU A 887 41.89 14.35 29.49
C GLU A 887 41.63 13.93 30.94
N ASN A 888 40.90 12.83 31.14
CA ASN A 888 40.63 12.27 32.46
C ASN A 888 41.91 11.78 33.15
N MET A 889 42.84 11.16 32.42
CA MET A 889 44.15 10.79 32.96
C MET A 889 44.97 12.02 33.39
N LYS A 890 44.91 13.11 32.61
CA LYS A 890 45.59 14.38 32.95
C LYS A 890 44.95 15.11 34.14
N SER A 891 43.63 15.01 34.32
CA SER A 891 42.95 15.61 35.46
C SER A 891 43.22 14.83 36.75
N THR A 892 43.29 13.49 36.72
CA THR A 892 43.71 12.68 37.88
C THR A 892 45.17 12.91 38.28
N SER A 893 46.08 13.14 37.32
CA SER A 893 47.47 13.47 37.64
C SER A 893 47.68 14.87 38.22
N ASN A 894 46.71 15.78 38.06
CA ASN A 894 46.75 17.14 38.61
C ASN A 894 46.04 17.28 39.97
N VAL A 895 45.48 16.19 40.51
CA VAL A 895 44.85 16.14 41.85
C VAL A 895 45.80 15.49 42.89
N GLU A 896 46.94 14.95 42.45
CA GLU A 896 48.02 14.41 43.32
C GLU A 896 49.26 15.34 43.39
N VAL A 897 49.09 16.67 43.31
CA VAL A 897 50.16 17.65 43.60
C VAL A 897 49.75 18.59 44.71
#